data_AF-A0A202E6Q7-F1
#
_entry.id   AF-A0A202E6Q7-F1
#
_cell.length_a   1.000
_cell.length_b   1.000
_cell.length_c   1.000
_cell.angle_alpha   90.00
_cell.angle_beta   90.00
_cell.angle_gamma   90.00
#
_symmetry.space_group_name_H-M   'P 1'
#
loop_
_entity.id
_entity.type
_entity.pdbx_description
1 polymer ?
#
loop_
_entity_poly.entity_id
_entity_poly.type
_entity_poly.pdbx_seq_one_letter_code
_entity_poly.pdbx_strand_id
1 'polypeptide(L)'
;MSTDRFVVDSNAGEINVTWHGGDENRSANGPLGALEFEFADRTVAHQGGGIWEDTGDTVLVNSEPPIEYDGERLSLTVLQIDEDTTELSNPVARANHTAATDLNDRISEAADESDGENVSIEIESEYYEGWETYLEDEIGGHENATVDSNGDTVTVDITGARDPGDPSLFVIEDENGFVDDDGGSIDHVIHENQTDEIGVNSTIRNEGDEHATQEVKLIIEGETKTKTEISLYPDDPTYTGDVLNFAPDDLSELTPGETYEYTIETDDDDSDAGTFYFGHEGSNLDVINPSSGEITPDIVDGNATIELAVKNTGIKDTSADLELEFGDLDANSTQSIDVDYGSETTADWTVNKTSLPAGSNEFTVSLGDESVASGTVTGIASDGDGMFVVVEDEGAGSDQIVKDNGELFEVRGGIQSAYPHDNVTRDVTLTIPDAGVEEYNESITLNEGEHEMITFEVDPDEYEFELGTVYEYDMQAEGDGLSENGTFYFGSSGTDLRLSNADTTVDDDVTITADLHNVGVDNAIESPVYVDLEYTEEDGLPEELDEDPYEDPINAGPVEQPLGTNSSIELPINQSKLLDGNYTATISTQYDEVETEFTVSAGVDPGRVGLGEIDNATVDISVLGSQVSGTDFLDRDHSLGTMTLDVLTEQNGQTQTEHVFENPEGGNNINTYPAWQNKDHYVYNTTIEIEEESTLTLASRSYGLPQSTAGCELETASRGRGDHRWCTQFDDSSTDYLVDPVDATTDEQEQNLRVRSAENNDVPSLQPGNSEQESVDEILADISDPAINRDSLWENGELNLEDNEFIFLFETTTQCGMSDAGCSEDDENIDALWESAQQTSGAGDPNFNDLIVYVRVNRADVNPGTPSIDIIPHSNGEESTVGIGEGGDASMPDEIEFGLENGDPVEGSSPTPEAGEGGTNEHNSGAIDIGFEFENDYIVIEN
;
A
#
# COMPACT_ATOMS: atom_id res chain seq x y z
N MET A 1 89.05 25.92 -17.68
CA MET A 1 88.07 24.89 -18.04
C MET A 1 87.27 24.69 -16.78
N SER A 2 86.24 25.52 -16.62
CA SER A 2 85.19 25.29 -15.63
C SER A 2 84.31 24.24 -16.27
N THR A 3 84.12 23.11 -15.61
CA THR A 3 83.13 22.13 -16.01
C THR A 3 81.84 22.54 -15.34
N ASP A 4 80.86 22.95 -16.13
CA ASP A 4 79.48 23.11 -15.66
C ASP A 4 79.06 21.76 -15.06
N ARG A 5 78.47 21.79 -13.86
CA ARG A 5 78.17 20.59 -13.07
C ARG A 5 76.67 20.54 -12.79
N PHE A 6 76.13 19.34 -12.97
CA PHE A 6 74.75 19.02 -12.66
C PHE A 6 74.71 18.15 -11.40
N VAL A 7 73.87 18.50 -10.44
CA VAL A 7 73.72 17.80 -9.15
C VAL A 7 72.23 17.58 -8.89
N VAL A 8 71.88 16.36 -8.48
CA VAL A 8 70.57 16.03 -7.91
C VAL A 8 70.82 15.68 -6.46
N ASP A 9 70.11 16.32 -5.53
CA ASP A 9 70.16 15.98 -4.11
C ASP A 9 68.73 15.81 -3.59
N SER A 10 68.32 14.56 -3.41
CA SER A 10 66.98 14.21 -2.92
C SER A 10 66.76 14.54 -1.44
N ASN A 11 67.80 14.95 -0.71
CA ASN A 11 67.71 15.40 0.68
C ASN A 11 67.92 16.92 0.82
N ALA A 12 68.00 17.66 -0.30
CA ALA A 12 68.15 19.10 -0.25
C ALA A 12 66.82 19.75 0.17
N GLY A 13 66.81 20.21 1.42
CA GLY A 13 65.72 20.92 2.06
C GLY A 13 64.58 20.03 2.58
N GLU A 14 63.83 20.56 3.53
CA GLU A 14 62.71 19.91 4.22
C GLU A 14 61.59 20.92 4.43
N ILE A 15 60.34 20.46 4.35
CA ILE A 15 59.16 21.24 4.75
C ILE A 15 58.45 20.54 5.91
N ASN A 16 58.00 21.32 6.89
CA ASN A 16 57.19 20.88 8.01
C ASN A 16 55.97 21.81 8.17
N VAL A 17 54.77 21.25 8.14
CA VAL A 17 53.49 21.98 8.29
C VAL A 17 52.85 21.56 9.60
N THR A 18 52.48 22.51 10.46
CA THR A 18 51.91 22.25 11.78
C THR A 18 50.60 23.02 11.99
N TRP A 19 49.51 22.32 12.29
CA TRP A 19 48.23 22.88 12.71
C TRP A 19 48.20 23.02 14.24
N HIS A 20 47.79 24.19 14.75
CA HIS A 20 47.81 24.51 16.17
C HIS A 20 46.74 25.51 16.59
N GLY A 21 46.46 25.60 17.90
CA GLY A 21 45.49 26.54 18.46
C GLY A 21 44.29 25.90 19.14
N GLY A 22 44.10 24.59 18.96
CA GLY A 22 43.15 23.77 19.70
C GLY A 22 43.82 22.98 20.83
N ASP A 23 43.18 21.91 21.30
CA ASP A 23 43.65 21.03 22.36
C ASP A 23 44.84 20.15 21.91
N GLU A 24 44.93 19.80 20.61
CA GLU A 24 46.03 19.00 20.06
C GLU A 24 46.67 19.61 18.80
N ASN A 25 48.01 19.74 18.81
CA ASN A 25 48.79 20.14 17.64
C ASN A 25 49.10 18.93 16.76
N ARG A 26 48.92 19.06 15.43
CA ARG A 26 49.22 18.01 14.44
C ARG A 26 50.22 18.54 13.41
N SER A 27 51.13 17.69 12.92
CA SER A 27 52.21 18.10 12.01
C SER A 27 52.53 17.05 10.95
N ALA A 28 52.86 17.50 9.74
CA ALA A 28 53.33 16.67 8.64
C ALA A 28 54.62 17.24 8.03
N ASN A 29 55.58 16.38 7.69
CA ASN A 29 56.87 16.78 7.13
C ASN A 29 57.36 15.90 5.96
N GLY A 30 58.28 16.44 5.16
CA GLY A 30 58.94 15.69 4.08
C GLY A 30 60.09 16.45 3.40
N PRO A 31 61.01 15.71 2.75
CA PRO A 31 62.11 16.33 2.00
C PRO A 31 61.58 17.06 0.76
N LEU A 32 62.23 18.16 0.35
CA LEU A 32 61.89 18.85 -0.91
C LEU A 32 62.66 18.26 -2.09
N GLY A 33 63.96 18.02 -1.90
CA GLY A 33 64.89 17.66 -2.96
C GLY A 33 65.17 18.83 -3.90
N ALA A 34 66.38 18.88 -4.47
CA ALA A 34 66.79 19.95 -5.37
C ALA A 34 67.50 19.41 -6.63
N LEU A 35 67.22 20.06 -7.75
CA LEU A 35 67.93 19.90 -9.01
C LEU A 35 68.80 21.13 -9.28
N GLU A 36 70.11 20.98 -9.29
CA GLU A 36 71.05 22.10 -9.36
C GLU A 36 71.89 22.10 -10.63
N PHE A 37 71.98 23.28 -11.24
CA PHE A 37 72.85 23.59 -12.37
C PHE A 37 73.90 24.61 -11.93
N GLU A 38 75.10 24.13 -11.63
CA GLU A 38 76.24 24.96 -11.25
C GLU A 38 76.93 25.53 -12.49
N PHE A 39 76.88 26.86 -12.63
CA PHE A 39 77.67 27.63 -13.58
C PHE A 39 78.88 28.26 -12.89
N ALA A 40 79.77 28.89 -13.67
CA ALA A 40 80.98 29.50 -13.12
C ALA A 40 80.72 30.70 -12.17
N ASP A 41 79.54 31.33 -12.29
CA ASP A 41 79.16 32.57 -11.62
C ASP A 41 77.76 32.53 -10.96
N ARG A 42 77.04 31.42 -11.04
CA ARG A 42 75.71 31.23 -10.44
C ARG A 42 75.30 29.76 -10.35
N THR A 43 74.35 29.43 -9.49
CA THR A 43 73.64 28.15 -9.43
C THR A 43 72.17 28.37 -9.73
N VAL A 44 71.58 27.57 -10.62
CA VAL A 44 70.13 27.55 -10.82
C VAL A 44 69.60 26.27 -10.20
N ALA A 45 68.68 26.38 -9.25
CA ALA A 45 68.11 25.27 -8.51
C ALA A 45 66.60 25.19 -8.70
N HIS A 46 66.08 23.99 -8.90
CA HIS A 46 64.64 23.72 -8.87
C HIS A 46 64.33 22.92 -7.61
N GLN A 47 63.49 23.47 -6.72
CA GLN A 47 63.15 22.89 -5.41
C GLN A 47 61.75 23.32 -5.00
N GLY A 48 60.93 22.39 -4.53
CA GLY A 48 59.56 22.67 -4.05
C GLY A 48 58.60 23.21 -5.12
N GLY A 49 58.95 23.09 -6.40
CA GLY A 49 58.19 23.64 -7.53
C GLY A 49 58.64 25.03 -7.98
N GLY A 50 59.51 25.70 -7.22
CA GLY A 50 60.12 26.98 -7.59
C GLY A 50 61.44 26.82 -8.34
N ILE A 51 61.85 27.86 -9.08
CA ILE A 51 63.18 27.97 -9.70
C ILE A 51 63.92 29.13 -9.06
N TRP A 52 65.06 28.83 -8.44
CA TRP A 52 65.91 29.74 -7.70
C TRP A 52 67.21 29.97 -8.47
N GLU A 53 67.71 31.21 -8.51
CA GLU A 53 69.02 31.54 -9.06
C GLU A 53 69.89 32.17 -7.99
N ASP A 54 70.86 31.41 -7.49
CA ASP A 54 71.87 31.87 -6.54
C ASP A 54 73.10 32.41 -7.28
N THR A 55 73.44 33.67 -7.06
CA THR A 55 74.62 34.33 -7.65
C THR A 55 75.81 34.40 -6.68
N GLY A 56 75.68 33.83 -5.48
CA GLY A 56 76.62 33.90 -4.37
C GLY A 56 76.55 35.19 -3.54
N ASP A 57 75.88 36.23 -4.05
CA ASP A 57 75.58 37.47 -3.33
C ASP A 57 74.08 37.61 -2.99
N THR A 58 73.19 36.92 -3.73
CA THR A 58 71.73 36.92 -3.56
C THR A 58 71.12 35.71 -4.25
N VAL A 59 70.01 35.21 -3.72
CA VAL A 59 69.11 34.26 -4.38
C VAL A 59 67.95 35.01 -5.01
N LEU A 60 67.65 34.75 -6.29
CA LEU A 60 66.54 35.33 -7.02
C LEU A 60 65.48 34.28 -7.33
N VAL A 61 64.20 34.69 -7.27
CA VAL A 61 63.06 33.86 -7.68
C VAL A 61 62.85 34.03 -9.18
N ASN A 62 63.07 32.96 -9.95
CA ASN A 62 62.85 32.94 -11.40
C ASN A 62 61.51 32.28 -11.78
N SER A 63 61.02 31.37 -10.93
CA SER A 63 59.68 30.78 -11.01
C SER A 63 59.16 30.58 -9.60
N GLU A 64 57.93 30.98 -9.36
CA GLU A 64 57.26 30.89 -8.06
C GLU A 64 56.85 29.42 -7.81
N PRO A 65 57.00 28.92 -6.57
CA PRO A 65 56.42 27.65 -6.16
C PRO A 65 54.88 27.77 -6.01
N PRO A 66 54.11 26.69 -6.12
CA PRO A 66 52.65 26.75 -6.01
C PRO A 66 52.19 26.75 -4.55
N ILE A 67 52.46 27.86 -3.85
CA ILE A 67 52.01 28.11 -2.47
C ILE A 67 51.31 29.48 -2.44
N GLU A 68 50.00 29.52 -2.22
CA GLU A 68 49.21 30.75 -2.27
C GLU A 68 48.38 30.91 -0.98
N TYR A 69 48.17 32.15 -0.54
CA TYR A 69 47.27 32.46 0.58
C TYR A 69 46.43 33.70 0.24
N ASP A 70 45.10 33.57 0.24
CA ASP A 70 44.21 34.67 -0.15
C ASP A 70 43.69 35.52 1.04
N GLY A 71 44.08 35.16 2.27
CA GLY A 71 43.60 35.77 3.51
C GLY A 71 42.53 34.96 4.23
N GLU A 72 41.98 33.93 3.58
CA GLU A 72 40.99 33.01 4.13
C GLU A 72 41.42 31.55 3.98
N ARG A 73 42.05 31.19 2.85
CA ARG A 73 42.47 29.82 2.52
C ARG A 73 43.93 29.76 2.09
N LEU A 74 44.64 28.76 2.63
CA LEU A 74 46.00 28.39 2.24
C LEU A 74 45.93 27.27 1.19
N SER A 75 46.56 27.48 0.04
CA SER A 75 46.80 26.46 -0.98
C SER A 75 48.29 26.11 -1.00
N LEU A 76 48.62 24.84 -0.73
CA LEU A 76 49.99 24.36 -0.65
C LEU A 76 50.15 23.11 -1.52
N THR A 77 50.93 23.21 -2.60
CA THR A 77 51.35 22.05 -3.39
C THR A 77 52.87 21.99 -3.43
N VAL A 78 53.45 20.89 -2.94
CA VAL A 78 54.92 20.75 -2.88
C VAL A 78 55.40 19.71 -3.87
N LEU A 79 56.24 20.12 -4.83
CA LEU A 79 56.89 19.18 -5.75
C LEU A 79 58.16 18.59 -5.11
N GLN A 80 58.26 17.26 -5.09
CA GLN A 80 59.45 16.53 -4.63
C GLN A 80 60.29 16.01 -5.80
N ILE A 81 61.62 16.09 -5.68
CA ILE A 81 62.59 15.64 -6.70
C ILE A 81 63.45 14.50 -6.15
N ASP A 82 63.62 13.43 -6.94
CA ASP A 82 64.49 12.30 -6.58
C ASP A 82 65.55 11.99 -7.66
N GLU A 83 66.62 11.29 -7.26
CA GLU A 83 67.70 10.83 -8.14
C GLU A 83 67.30 9.47 -8.78
N ASP A 84 67.28 9.39 -10.11
CA ASP A 84 67.02 8.12 -10.82
C ASP A 84 68.32 7.56 -11.44
N THR A 85 68.60 6.28 -11.19
CA THR A 85 69.74 5.58 -11.79
C THR A 85 69.28 4.73 -12.96
N THR A 86 69.44 5.22 -14.19
CA THR A 86 69.41 4.35 -15.38
C THR A 86 70.82 3.83 -15.70
N GLU A 87 70.94 2.63 -16.28
CA GLU A 87 72.20 1.88 -16.51
C GLU A 87 73.24 2.57 -17.45
N LEU A 88 73.15 3.88 -17.71
CA LEU A 88 73.98 4.62 -18.67
C LEU A 88 74.50 5.96 -18.11
N SER A 89 75.44 5.92 -17.16
CA SER A 89 76.47 6.95 -16.86
C SER A 89 76.14 8.47 -16.82
N ASN A 90 74.88 8.91 -16.92
CA ASN A 90 74.45 10.30 -16.87
C ASN A 90 73.43 10.47 -15.73
N PRO A 91 73.52 11.53 -14.91
CA PRO A 91 72.53 11.81 -13.87
C PRO A 91 71.18 12.19 -14.50
N VAL A 92 70.09 11.59 -14.00
CA VAL A 92 68.69 11.87 -14.39
C VAL A 92 67.96 12.32 -13.13
N ALA A 93 67.31 13.48 -13.20
CA ALA A 93 66.39 13.95 -12.17
C ALA A 93 64.95 13.65 -12.59
N ARG A 94 64.12 13.20 -11.65
CA ARG A 94 62.71 12.89 -11.90
C ARG A 94 61.84 13.55 -10.83
N ALA A 95 60.71 14.11 -11.27
CA ALA A 95 59.64 14.53 -10.37
C ALA A 95 59.05 13.29 -9.68
N ASN A 96 59.06 13.27 -8.35
CA ASN A 96 58.52 12.19 -7.56
C ASN A 96 57.06 12.51 -7.18
N HIS A 97 56.16 12.29 -8.15
CA HIS A 97 54.72 12.56 -7.96
C HIS A 97 54.10 11.74 -6.83
N THR A 98 54.56 10.50 -6.62
CA THR A 98 54.08 9.65 -5.52
C THR A 98 54.44 10.27 -4.17
N ALA A 99 55.71 10.63 -3.97
CA ALA A 99 56.14 11.18 -2.69
C ALA A 99 55.56 12.59 -2.43
N ALA A 100 55.34 13.38 -3.50
CA ALA A 100 54.60 14.64 -3.44
C ALA A 100 53.13 14.44 -3.03
N THR A 101 52.46 13.43 -3.58
CA THR A 101 51.08 13.05 -3.19
C THR A 101 51.05 12.58 -1.73
N ASP A 102 51.95 11.68 -1.34
CA ASP A 102 52.06 11.17 0.03
C ASP A 102 52.35 12.29 1.07
N LEU A 103 53.06 13.35 0.68
CA LEU A 103 53.28 14.52 1.55
C LEU A 103 52.01 15.37 1.65
N ASN A 104 51.34 15.65 0.54
CA ASN A 104 50.09 16.42 0.55
C ASN A 104 48.96 15.69 1.32
N ASP A 105 48.86 14.37 1.19
CA ASP A 105 47.89 13.54 1.93
C ASP A 105 48.15 13.63 3.44
N ARG A 106 49.42 13.53 3.87
CA ARG A 106 49.78 13.69 5.29
C ARG A 106 49.54 15.09 5.82
N ILE A 107 49.74 16.13 4.99
CA ILE A 107 49.43 17.52 5.37
C ILE A 107 47.92 17.71 5.56
N SER A 108 47.11 17.08 4.71
CA SER A 108 45.64 17.12 4.77
C SER A 108 45.13 16.32 5.97
N GLU A 109 45.63 15.10 6.20
CA GLU A 109 45.31 14.28 7.38
C GLU A 109 45.67 14.98 8.69
N ALA A 110 46.83 15.66 8.74
CA ALA A 110 47.20 16.47 9.91
C ALA A 110 46.28 17.68 10.11
N ALA A 111 45.66 18.21 9.05
CA ALA A 111 44.64 19.23 9.18
C ALA A 111 43.38 18.60 9.80
N ASP A 112 42.86 17.53 9.21
CA ASP A 112 41.61 16.88 9.62
C ASP A 112 41.66 16.34 11.06
N GLU A 113 42.82 15.88 11.53
CA GLU A 113 43.02 15.39 12.90
C GLU A 113 43.22 16.49 13.96
N SER A 114 43.28 17.77 13.57
CA SER A 114 43.50 18.89 14.50
C SER A 114 42.24 19.75 14.61
N ASP A 115 41.94 20.18 15.82
CA ASP A 115 40.95 21.20 16.16
C ASP A 115 41.55 22.62 16.15
N GLY A 116 42.81 22.77 15.69
CA GLY A 116 43.53 24.02 15.67
C GLY A 116 43.20 24.92 14.48
N GLU A 117 42.92 26.19 14.74
CA GLU A 117 42.57 27.21 13.73
C GLU A 117 43.78 27.85 13.02
N ASN A 118 45.01 27.58 13.46
CA ASN A 118 46.22 28.25 12.97
C ASN A 118 47.16 27.25 12.30
N VAL A 119 48.00 27.72 11.36
CA VAL A 119 48.98 26.89 10.65
C VAL A 119 50.37 27.54 10.65
N SER A 120 51.39 26.71 10.83
CA SER A 120 52.81 27.08 10.77
C SER A 120 53.52 26.25 9.70
N ILE A 121 54.17 26.90 8.73
CA ILE A 121 54.95 26.26 7.65
C ILE A 121 56.42 26.59 7.87
N GLU A 122 57.24 25.57 8.09
CA GLU A 122 58.69 25.68 8.26
C GLU A 122 59.40 25.04 7.07
N ILE A 123 60.25 25.80 6.37
CA ILE A 123 61.03 25.36 5.21
C ILE A 123 62.52 25.52 5.51
N GLU A 124 63.24 24.41 5.63
CA GLU A 124 64.70 24.37 5.72
C GLU A 124 65.28 24.23 4.30
N SER A 125 66.15 25.15 3.87
CA SER A 125 66.75 25.11 2.53
C SER A 125 68.03 25.96 2.42
N GLU A 126 68.99 25.52 1.59
CA GLU A 126 70.13 26.38 1.19
C GLU A 126 69.68 27.62 0.36
N TYR A 127 68.47 27.56 -0.21
CA TYR A 127 67.84 28.65 -0.97
C TYR A 127 66.86 29.48 -0.12
N TYR A 128 66.98 29.46 1.22
CA TYR A 128 66.05 30.12 2.15
C TYR A 128 65.82 31.61 1.86
N GLU A 129 66.82 32.36 1.37
CA GLU A 129 66.66 33.78 1.02
C GLU A 129 65.66 34.00 -0.12
N GLY A 130 65.58 33.05 -1.06
CA GLY A 130 64.59 33.04 -2.13
C GLY A 130 63.19 32.71 -1.60
N TRP A 131 63.09 31.69 -0.74
CA TRP A 131 61.85 31.32 -0.06
C TRP A 131 61.30 32.44 0.81
N GLU A 132 62.15 33.11 1.60
CA GLU A 132 61.76 34.25 2.44
C GLU A 132 61.20 35.38 1.59
N THR A 133 61.90 35.75 0.51
CA THR A 133 61.45 36.82 -0.38
C THR A 133 60.09 36.50 -1.01
N TYR A 134 59.90 35.25 -1.47
CA TYR A 134 58.65 34.80 -2.05
C TYR A 134 57.50 34.81 -1.02
N LEU A 135 57.70 34.18 0.14
CA LEU A 135 56.64 34.03 1.14
C LEU A 135 56.28 35.38 1.80
N GLU A 136 57.23 36.30 1.94
CA GLU A 136 56.95 37.67 2.41
C GLU A 136 56.12 38.45 1.37
N ASP A 137 56.40 38.29 0.08
CA ASP A 137 55.63 38.94 -0.99
C ASP A 137 54.22 38.32 -1.16
N GLU A 138 54.10 37.00 -1.06
CA GLU A 138 52.85 36.25 -1.27
C GLU A 138 51.95 36.24 -0.02
N ILE A 139 52.52 36.01 1.17
CA ILE A 139 51.76 35.77 2.41
C ILE A 139 51.95 36.89 3.43
N GLY A 140 53.15 37.49 3.52
CA GLY A 140 53.49 38.53 4.51
C GLY A 140 52.66 39.82 4.43
N GLY A 141 51.91 40.02 3.34
CA GLY A 141 50.98 41.13 3.17
C GLY A 141 49.68 41.04 3.96
N HIS A 142 49.34 39.87 4.52
CA HIS A 142 48.08 39.61 5.22
C HIS A 142 48.17 39.96 6.72
N GLU A 143 47.10 40.54 7.30
CA GLU A 143 47.12 41.02 8.69
C GLU A 143 47.28 39.91 9.74
N ASN A 144 46.92 38.68 9.38
CA ASN A 144 46.91 37.49 10.24
C ASN A 144 48.07 36.53 9.96
N ALA A 145 49.03 36.91 9.11
CA ALA A 145 50.20 36.10 8.79
C ALA A 145 51.52 36.81 9.16
N THR A 146 52.54 36.03 9.50
CA THR A 146 53.91 36.52 9.73
C THR A 146 54.91 35.59 9.07
N VAL A 147 55.90 36.16 8.39
CA VAL A 147 57.04 35.42 7.84
C VAL A 147 58.30 35.85 8.58
N ASP A 148 59.06 34.88 9.07
CA ASP A 148 60.34 35.08 9.74
C ASP A 148 61.37 34.10 9.18
N SER A 149 62.63 34.50 9.12
CA SER A 149 63.74 33.60 8.75
C SER A 149 64.80 33.55 9.84
N ASN A 150 65.40 32.37 10.03
CA ASN A 150 66.48 32.17 10.99
C ASN A 150 67.48 31.11 10.49
N GLY A 151 68.60 31.59 9.94
CA GLY A 151 69.61 30.69 9.39
C GLY A 151 69.18 30.19 8.03
N ASP A 152 69.13 28.88 7.86
CA ASP A 152 68.69 28.15 6.67
C ASP A 152 67.18 27.79 6.70
N THR A 153 66.41 28.38 7.62
CA THR A 153 64.98 28.08 7.79
C THR A 153 64.12 29.33 7.62
N VAL A 154 63.02 29.20 6.88
CA VAL A 154 61.93 30.19 6.78
C VAL A 154 60.69 29.64 7.46
N THR A 155 60.03 30.43 8.29
CA THR A 155 58.80 30.07 9.00
C THR A 155 57.70 31.05 8.61
N VAL A 156 56.54 30.51 8.24
CA VAL A 156 55.29 31.25 8.02
C VAL A 156 54.29 30.82 9.07
N ASP A 157 53.78 31.75 9.86
CA ASP A 157 52.69 31.50 10.81
C ASP A 157 51.44 32.26 10.37
N ILE A 158 50.32 31.57 10.21
CA ILE A 158 49.01 32.13 9.82
C ILE A 158 48.00 31.82 10.93
N THR A 159 47.37 32.86 11.46
CA THR A 159 46.33 32.74 12.50
C THR A 159 44.93 32.78 11.91
N GLY A 160 44.01 31.94 12.42
CA GLY A 160 42.67 31.81 11.83
C GLY A 160 42.71 31.39 10.36
N ALA A 161 43.63 30.48 10.02
CA ALA A 161 43.78 29.92 8.68
C ALA A 161 42.62 29.00 8.28
N ARG A 162 41.77 28.62 9.25
CA ARG A 162 40.50 27.90 9.08
C ARG A 162 39.56 28.11 10.27
N ASP A 163 38.28 27.85 10.06
CA ASP A 163 37.23 27.76 11.08
C ASP A 163 37.01 26.27 11.40
N PRO A 164 37.15 25.80 12.66
CA PRO A 164 37.05 24.38 12.99
C PRO A 164 35.60 23.86 12.96
N GLY A 165 34.60 24.72 12.79
CA GLY A 165 33.18 24.35 12.74
C GLY A 165 32.51 24.30 14.13
N ASP A 166 31.18 24.30 14.16
CA ASP A 166 30.36 24.08 15.35
C ASP A 166 30.40 22.60 15.79
N PRO A 167 30.44 22.28 17.10
CA PRO A 167 30.43 20.88 17.56
C PRO A 167 29.10 20.18 17.24
N SER A 168 29.11 18.85 17.15
CA SER A 168 27.90 18.06 16.88
C SER A 168 26.76 18.38 17.88
N LEU A 169 25.55 18.60 17.36
CA LEU A 169 24.35 18.91 18.16
C LEU A 169 23.16 18.11 17.61
N PHE A 170 22.71 17.09 18.33
CA PHE A 170 21.64 16.18 17.84
C PHE A 170 20.28 16.66 18.32
N VAL A 171 19.53 17.29 17.40
CA VAL A 171 18.21 17.87 17.65
C VAL A 171 17.13 16.90 17.16
N ILE A 172 16.07 16.73 17.96
CA ILE A 172 14.90 15.95 17.58
C ILE A 172 13.93 16.90 16.87
N GLU A 173 13.77 16.75 15.55
CA GLU A 173 12.89 17.63 14.75
C GLU A 173 11.42 17.23 14.87
N ASP A 174 11.14 15.92 14.89
CA ASP A 174 9.77 15.40 15.00
C ASP A 174 9.74 14.02 15.68
N GLU A 175 8.68 13.76 16.45
CA GLU A 175 8.35 12.41 16.92
C GLU A 175 7.30 11.84 15.94
N ASN A 176 7.71 10.93 15.07
CA ASN A 176 6.86 10.39 14.01
C ASN A 176 5.87 9.33 14.53
N GLY A 177 5.55 9.35 15.82
CA GLY A 177 4.65 8.43 16.48
C GLY A 177 5.17 6.99 16.55
N PHE A 178 4.24 6.09 16.81
CA PHE A 178 4.51 4.66 16.85
C PHE A 178 4.42 4.04 15.46
N VAL A 179 5.23 3.02 15.22
CA VAL A 179 5.22 2.21 14.00
C VAL A 179 5.21 0.72 14.33
N ASP A 180 4.66 -0.09 13.41
CA ASP A 180 4.75 -1.55 13.44
C ASP A 180 6.13 -2.04 12.94
N ASP A 181 6.32 -3.36 12.96
CA ASP A 181 7.54 -4.04 12.52
C ASP A 181 7.90 -3.78 11.04
N ASP A 182 6.91 -3.39 10.22
CA ASP A 182 7.06 -3.08 8.80
C ASP A 182 7.25 -1.56 8.56
N GLY A 183 7.26 -0.75 9.62
CA GLY A 183 7.39 0.71 9.56
C GLY A 183 6.10 1.47 9.24
N GLY A 184 4.95 0.78 9.22
CA GLY A 184 3.62 1.36 9.11
C GLY A 184 3.24 2.10 10.39
N SER A 185 2.62 3.28 10.27
CA SER A 185 2.17 4.02 11.45
C SER A 185 1.08 3.25 12.19
N ILE A 186 1.24 3.07 13.50
CA ILE A 186 0.20 2.50 14.36
C ILE A 186 -0.50 3.59 15.16
N ASP A 187 -1.80 3.38 15.37
CA ASP A 187 -2.77 4.35 15.89
C ASP A 187 -2.62 4.62 17.39
N HIS A 188 -1.42 4.90 17.92
CA HIS A 188 -1.15 5.28 19.33
C HIS A 188 -1.89 4.40 20.37
N VAL A 189 -2.19 3.15 20.01
CA VAL A 189 -3.04 2.24 20.77
C VAL A 189 -2.33 0.90 20.76
N ILE A 190 -2.01 0.42 21.96
CA ILE A 190 -1.24 -0.80 22.20
C ILE A 190 -2.10 -1.72 23.06
N HIS A 191 -2.12 -3.02 22.73
CA HIS A 191 -2.85 -4.01 23.54
C HIS A 191 -1.90 -4.92 24.33
N GLU A 192 -2.36 -5.38 25.50
CA GLU A 192 -1.55 -6.18 26.44
C GLU A 192 -1.03 -7.52 25.89
N ASN A 193 -1.66 -8.05 24.85
CA ASN A 193 -1.30 -9.34 24.24
C ASN A 193 -0.55 -9.18 22.91
N GLN A 194 -0.13 -7.96 22.57
CA GLN A 194 0.64 -7.72 21.36
C GLN A 194 1.94 -8.52 21.43
N THR A 195 2.28 -9.21 20.34
CA THR A 195 3.48 -10.06 20.26
C THR A 195 4.60 -9.46 19.43
N ASP A 196 4.24 -8.52 18.58
CA ASP A 196 5.12 -7.91 17.60
C ASP A 196 5.94 -6.81 18.29
N GLU A 197 7.15 -6.54 17.79
CA GLU A 197 7.93 -5.45 18.36
C GLU A 197 7.20 -4.13 18.08
N ILE A 198 7.29 -3.22 19.04
CA ILE A 198 6.63 -1.91 18.92
C ILE A 198 7.71 -0.89 18.71
N GLY A 199 7.58 -0.20 17.60
CA GLY A 199 8.50 0.82 17.19
C GLY A 199 8.07 2.22 17.57
N VAL A 200 9.02 3.09 17.93
CA VAL A 200 8.82 4.54 17.93
C VAL A 200 9.77 5.16 16.93
N ASN A 201 9.22 5.94 16.01
CA ASN A 201 9.99 6.61 14.97
C ASN A 201 10.22 8.08 15.34
N SER A 202 11.39 8.61 15.00
CA SER A 202 11.71 10.03 15.19
C SER A 202 12.64 10.51 14.10
N THR A 203 12.57 11.80 13.83
CA THR A 203 13.46 12.48 12.91
C THR A 203 14.51 13.24 13.70
N ILE A 204 15.77 12.82 13.57
CA ILE A 204 16.91 13.41 14.30
C ILE A 204 17.88 14.01 13.31
N ARG A 205 18.40 15.19 13.63
CA ARG A 205 19.35 15.93 12.80
C ARG A 205 20.57 16.36 13.61
N ASN A 206 21.74 16.25 13.00
CA ASN A 206 22.94 16.90 13.49
C ASN A 206 23.01 18.34 12.96
N GLU A 207 22.83 19.34 13.83
CA GLU A 207 22.99 20.75 13.49
C GLU A 207 24.44 21.25 13.64
N GLY A 208 25.37 20.39 14.04
CA GLY A 208 26.80 20.72 14.15
C GLY A 208 27.59 20.37 12.89
N ASP A 209 28.81 20.92 12.81
CA ASP A 209 29.78 20.74 11.73
C ASP A 209 30.75 19.55 11.97
N GLU A 210 30.57 18.81 13.07
CA GLU A 210 31.31 17.59 13.39
C GLU A 210 30.45 16.33 13.26
N HIS A 211 31.03 15.25 12.75
CA HIS A 211 30.42 13.92 12.80
C HIS A 211 30.53 13.33 14.22
N ALA A 212 29.41 12.86 14.76
CA ALA A 212 29.37 12.25 16.08
C ALA A 212 28.46 11.02 16.12
N THR A 213 28.54 10.29 17.23
CA THR A 213 27.66 9.16 17.55
C THR A 213 27.04 9.42 18.92
N GLN A 214 25.72 9.29 19.05
CA GLN A 214 24.98 9.50 20.31
C GLN A 214 23.95 8.40 20.58
N GLU A 215 23.60 8.22 21.85
CA GLU A 215 22.56 7.29 22.28
C GLU A 215 21.18 7.98 22.29
N VAL A 216 20.24 7.43 21.54
CA VAL A 216 18.82 7.82 21.54
C VAL A 216 18.06 6.87 22.44
N LYS A 217 17.22 7.39 23.33
CA LYS A 217 16.50 6.63 24.37
C LYS A 217 15.00 6.86 24.23
N LEU A 218 14.22 5.78 24.33
CA LEU A 218 12.76 5.87 24.52
C LEU A 218 12.46 5.78 26.02
N ILE A 219 11.71 6.76 26.53
CA ILE A 219 11.31 6.83 27.93
C ILE A 219 9.79 6.78 28.01
N ILE A 220 9.26 5.85 28.82
CA ILE A 220 7.84 5.73 29.12
C ILE A 220 7.68 5.82 30.64
N GLU A 221 6.83 6.73 31.13
CA GLU A 221 6.63 6.98 32.58
C GLU A 221 7.93 7.28 33.35
N GLY A 222 8.92 7.88 32.67
CA GLY A 222 10.21 8.23 33.27
C GLY A 222 11.19 7.06 33.40
N GLU A 223 10.90 5.91 32.80
CA GLU A 223 11.83 4.77 32.70
C GLU A 223 12.27 4.54 31.25
N THR A 224 13.58 4.40 31.04
CA THR A 224 14.14 4.03 29.74
C THR A 224 13.74 2.60 29.38
N LYS A 225 12.98 2.45 28.30
CA LYS A 225 12.52 1.15 27.79
C LYS A 225 13.54 0.54 26.83
N THR A 226 13.99 1.34 25.86
CA THR A 226 14.97 0.91 24.86
C THR A 226 15.91 2.05 24.50
N LYS A 227 17.02 1.73 23.82
CA LYS A 227 18.02 2.69 23.36
C LYS A 227 18.81 2.17 22.16
N THR A 228 19.20 3.07 21.26
CA THR A 228 20.07 2.77 20.12
C THR A 228 21.16 3.83 19.97
N GLU A 229 22.28 3.48 19.32
CA GLU A 229 23.35 4.43 18.99
C GLU A 229 23.23 4.86 17.53
N ILE A 230 23.05 6.15 17.26
CA ILE A 230 23.01 6.70 15.90
C ILE A 230 24.26 7.52 15.63
N SER A 231 24.74 7.51 14.38
CA SER A 231 25.93 8.26 13.94
C SER A 231 25.55 9.15 12.77
N LEU A 232 25.73 10.46 12.91
CA LEU A 232 25.28 11.46 11.92
C LEU A 232 26.43 12.35 11.49
N TYR A 233 26.58 12.55 10.19
CA TYR A 233 27.48 13.56 9.63
C TYR A 233 26.81 14.93 9.61
N PRO A 234 27.59 16.02 9.56
CA PRO A 234 27.08 17.34 9.24
C PRO A 234 26.35 17.32 7.89
N ASP A 235 25.22 18.01 7.81
CA ASP A 235 24.36 18.07 6.61
C ASP A 235 23.82 16.73 6.08
N ASP A 236 23.93 15.63 6.85
CA ASP A 236 23.21 14.41 6.51
C ASP A 236 21.70 14.72 6.41
N PRO A 237 20.99 14.14 5.42
CA PRO A 237 19.54 14.23 5.40
C PRO A 237 19.01 13.67 6.73
N THR A 238 18.00 14.34 7.27
CA THR A 238 17.27 13.97 8.50
C THR A 238 17.20 12.47 8.69
N TYR A 239 17.83 11.97 9.75
CA TYR A 239 17.85 10.55 10.02
C TYR A 239 16.48 10.12 10.51
N THR A 240 15.84 9.27 9.70
CA THR A 240 14.55 8.63 9.97
C THR A 240 14.78 7.13 9.86
N GLY A 241 15.63 6.58 10.73
CA GLY A 241 16.41 5.39 10.34
C GLY A 241 16.62 4.27 11.34
N ASP A 242 16.28 4.40 12.62
CA ASP A 242 16.28 3.25 13.54
C ASP A 242 15.08 3.41 14.46
N VAL A 243 14.09 2.58 14.18
CA VAL A 243 12.91 2.45 15.02
C VAL A 243 13.37 1.99 16.41
N LEU A 244 13.04 2.75 17.45
CA LEU A 244 13.31 2.35 18.83
C LEU A 244 12.35 1.23 19.22
N ASN A 245 12.73 0.00 18.88
CA ASN A 245 11.94 -1.18 19.20
C ASN A 245 12.05 -1.53 20.68
N PHE A 246 10.91 -1.82 21.29
CA PHE A 246 10.84 -2.44 22.61
C PHE A 246 9.86 -3.61 22.57
N ALA A 247 10.08 -4.58 23.47
CA ALA A 247 9.23 -5.75 23.52
C ALA A 247 7.93 -5.40 24.28
N PRO A 248 6.77 -5.96 23.89
CA PRO A 248 5.53 -5.81 24.65
C PRO A 248 5.65 -6.21 26.12
N ASP A 249 6.53 -7.17 26.44
CA ASP A 249 6.87 -7.57 27.82
C ASP A 249 7.38 -6.38 28.68
N ASP A 250 8.00 -5.36 28.07
CA ASP A 250 8.50 -4.16 28.74
C ASP A 250 7.36 -3.21 29.19
N LEU A 251 6.14 -3.45 28.70
CA LEU A 251 4.90 -2.76 29.10
C LEU A 251 4.09 -3.53 30.14
N SER A 252 4.54 -4.71 30.60
CA SER A 252 3.81 -5.54 31.56
C SER A 252 3.54 -4.88 32.93
N GLU A 253 4.19 -3.76 33.23
CA GLU A 253 3.95 -2.95 34.43
C GLU A 253 2.84 -1.90 34.25
N LEU A 254 2.39 -1.67 33.01
CA LEU A 254 1.30 -0.76 32.68
C LEU A 254 -0.05 -1.42 32.96
N THR A 255 -1.05 -0.59 33.26
CA THR A 255 -2.42 -1.02 33.55
C THR A 255 -3.27 -0.81 32.30
N PRO A 256 -3.90 -1.87 31.75
CA PRO A 256 -4.84 -1.70 30.64
C PRO A 256 -5.98 -0.75 30.98
N GLY A 257 -6.43 0.01 29.99
CA GLY A 257 -7.48 1.03 30.12
C GLY A 257 -6.97 2.45 30.40
N GLU A 258 -5.67 2.71 30.32
CA GLU A 258 -5.05 4.00 30.67
C GLU A 258 -4.20 4.57 29.53
N THR A 259 -4.02 5.89 29.54
CA THR A 259 -3.15 6.62 28.59
C THR A 259 -1.83 6.98 29.26
N TYR A 260 -0.72 6.72 28.57
CA TYR A 260 0.65 6.91 29.05
C TYR A 260 1.41 7.93 28.19
N GLU A 261 2.30 8.70 28.83
CA GLU A 261 3.21 9.63 28.16
C GLU A 261 4.55 8.96 27.85
N TYR A 262 5.11 9.29 26.69
CA TYR A 262 6.46 8.88 26.29
C TYR A 262 7.28 10.07 25.75
N THR A 263 8.60 9.99 25.85
CA THR A 263 9.54 10.95 25.26
C THR A 263 10.72 10.23 24.62
N ILE A 264 11.32 10.87 23.63
CA ILE A 264 12.56 10.44 22.98
C ILE A 264 13.65 11.41 23.42
N GLU A 265 14.77 10.91 23.92
CA GLU A 265 15.88 11.72 24.42
C GLU A 265 17.19 11.37 23.69
N THR A 266 17.92 12.38 23.22
CA THR A 266 19.35 12.28 22.86
C THR A 266 20.20 12.75 24.06
N ASP A 267 21.53 12.86 23.90
CA ASP A 267 22.34 13.47 24.95
C ASP A 267 22.26 15.02 24.93
N ASP A 268 21.72 15.60 23.84
CA ASP A 268 21.66 17.04 23.58
C ASP A 268 20.23 17.63 23.63
N ASP A 269 19.19 16.83 23.36
CA ASP A 269 17.81 17.28 23.18
C ASP A 269 16.76 16.24 23.60
N ASP A 270 15.55 16.69 23.92
CA ASP A 270 14.41 15.87 24.33
C ASP A 270 13.17 16.23 23.48
N SER A 271 12.41 15.24 23.01
CA SER A 271 11.16 15.48 22.27
C SER A 271 10.07 16.07 23.18
N ASP A 272 9.06 16.67 22.56
CA ASP A 272 7.78 16.89 23.25
C ASP A 272 7.19 15.53 23.68
N ALA A 273 6.37 15.53 24.74
CA ALA A 273 5.80 14.28 25.26
C ALA A 273 4.62 13.81 24.39
N GLY A 274 4.81 12.68 23.72
CA GLY A 274 3.76 11.94 23.03
C GLY A 274 2.90 11.13 24.00
N THR A 275 1.74 10.67 23.53
CA THR A 275 0.84 9.81 24.33
C THR A 275 0.37 8.59 23.56
N PHE A 276 0.20 7.47 24.24
CA PHE A 276 -0.48 6.28 23.71
C PHE A 276 -1.45 5.69 24.73
N TYR A 277 -2.48 5.00 24.25
CA TYR A 277 -3.42 4.26 25.06
C TYR A 277 -3.03 2.79 25.14
N PHE A 278 -3.00 2.23 26.34
CA PHE A 278 -2.72 0.82 26.58
C PHE A 278 -4.01 0.12 27.04
N GLY A 279 -4.50 -0.87 26.30
CA GLY A 279 -5.81 -1.51 26.53
C GLY A 279 -5.82 -3.02 26.41
N HIS A 280 -6.99 -3.62 26.71
CA HIS A 280 -7.24 -5.04 26.41
C HIS A 280 -7.47 -5.24 24.91
N GLU A 281 -7.09 -6.40 24.38
CA GLU A 281 -7.35 -6.75 23.00
C GLU A 281 -8.87 -6.80 22.73
N GLY A 282 -9.32 -6.16 21.64
CA GLY A 282 -10.74 -6.06 21.30
C GLY A 282 -11.49 -5.02 22.15
N SER A 283 -12.79 -5.23 22.37
CA SER A 283 -13.60 -4.41 23.28
C SER A 283 -13.67 -5.06 24.66
N ASN A 284 -13.55 -4.28 25.73
CA ASN A 284 -13.70 -4.79 27.11
C ASN A 284 -14.41 -3.76 27.99
N LEU A 285 -15.54 -4.13 28.60
CA LEU A 285 -16.35 -3.21 29.42
C LEU A 285 -16.25 -3.56 30.91
N ASP A 286 -15.73 -2.60 31.69
CA ASP A 286 -15.59 -2.73 33.13
C ASP A 286 -16.59 -1.84 33.88
N VAL A 287 -17.27 -2.39 34.89
CA VAL A 287 -18.10 -1.60 35.81
C VAL A 287 -17.21 -0.80 36.75
N ILE A 288 -17.19 0.51 36.58
CA ILE A 288 -16.39 1.42 37.40
C ILE A 288 -17.17 2.00 38.59
N ASN A 289 -18.50 2.09 38.49
CA ASN A 289 -19.34 2.57 39.57
C ASN A 289 -20.74 1.91 39.57
N PRO A 290 -21.15 1.22 40.65
CA PRO A 290 -20.38 0.95 41.87
C PRO A 290 -19.36 -0.17 41.66
N SER A 291 -18.10 0.07 42.01
CA SER A 291 -17.03 -0.94 41.96
C SER A 291 -17.25 -2.14 42.90
N SER A 292 -18.24 -2.07 43.81
CA SER A 292 -18.63 -3.19 44.67
C SER A 292 -19.63 -4.15 44.03
N GLY A 293 -20.23 -3.81 42.88
CA GLY A 293 -21.34 -4.54 42.27
C GLY A 293 -22.66 -4.45 43.04
N GLU A 294 -22.73 -3.60 44.07
CA GLU A 294 -23.95 -3.36 44.86
C GLU A 294 -24.42 -1.92 44.67
N ILE A 295 -25.56 -1.75 44.02
CA ILE A 295 -26.17 -0.44 43.75
C ILE A 295 -27.09 -0.06 44.91
N THR A 296 -26.87 1.14 45.45
CA THR A 296 -27.81 1.78 46.37
C THR A 296 -28.60 2.84 45.60
N PRO A 297 -29.89 2.61 45.28
CA PRO A 297 -30.66 3.55 44.49
C PRO A 297 -30.85 4.89 45.19
N ASP A 298 -30.72 6.01 44.46
CA ASP A 298 -31.01 7.34 45.00
C ASP A 298 -32.52 7.58 45.03
N ILE A 299 -33.05 7.99 46.19
CA ILE A 299 -34.49 8.09 46.41
C ILE A 299 -34.91 9.56 46.45
N VAL A 300 -35.60 10.01 45.40
CA VAL A 300 -36.10 11.38 45.26
C VAL A 300 -37.58 11.38 44.88
N ASP A 301 -38.39 12.14 45.62
CA ASP A 301 -39.82 12.39 45.33
C ASP A 301 -40.71 11.16 45.07
N GLY A 302 -40.35 10.00 45.64
CA GLY A 302 -41.12 8.76 45.51
C GLY A 302 -40.64 7.81 44.40
N ASN A 303 -39.60 8.20 43.65
CA ASN A 303 -38.91 7.35 42.69
C ASN A 303 -37.55 6.91 43.24
N ALA A 304 -37.02 5.82 42.69
CA ALA A 304 -35.67 5.31 42.93
C ALA A 304 -34.88 5.40 41.62
N THR A 305 -33.69 6.00 41.65
CA THR A 305 -32.79 6.09 40.50
C THR A 305 -31.67 5.06 40.69
N ILE A 306 -31.53 4.16 39.72
CA ILE A 306 -30.48 3.13 39.66
C ILE A 306 -29.47 3.64 38.63
N GLU A 307 -28.21 3.76 38.99
CA GLU A 307 -27.15 4.31 38.14
C GLU A 307 -25.99 3.31 38.07
N LEU A 308 -25.51 3.04 36.85
CA LEU A 308 -24.35 2.18 36.58
C LEU A 308 -23.41 2.89 35.60
N ALA A 309 -22.16 3.09 35.99
CA ALA A 309 -21.12 3.60 35.09
C ALA A 309 -20.18 2.48 34.64
N VAL A 310 -19.90 2.45 33.34
CA VAL A 310 -18.99 1.49 32.71
C VAL A 310 -17.91 2.22 31.92
N LYS A 311 -16.72 1.60 31.83
CA LYS A 311 -15.58 2.07 31.05
C LYS A 311 -15.20 1.02 30.02
N ASN A 312 -14.94 1.43 28.78
CA ASN A 312 -14.33 0.54 27.80
C ASN A 312 -12.81 0.54 27.99
N THR A 313 -12.26 -0.51 28.59
CA THR A 313 -10.82 -0.72 28.79
C THR A 313 -10.17 -1.49 27.64
N GLY A 314 -10.93 -1.84 26.60
CA GLY A 314 -10.43 -2.40 25.35
C GLY A 314 -9.84 -1.35 24.41
N ILE A 315 -9.35 -1.80 23.26
CA ILE A 315 -8.81 -1.00 22.14
C ILE A 315 -9.79 -0.83 20.97
N LYS A 316 -10.99 -1.39 21.05
CA LYS A 316 -12.06 -1.21 20.05
C LYS A 316 -13.31 -0.60 20.66
N ASP A 317 -13.93 0.30 19.91
CA ASP A 317 -15.26 0.83 20.22
C ASP A 317 -16.28 -0.31 20.30
N THR A 318 -17.30 -0.14 21.14
CA THR A 318 -18.30 -1.19 21.33
C THR A 318 -19.67 -0.62 21.67
N SER A 319 -20.69 -1.39 21.30
CA SER A 319 -22.07 -1.16 21.69
C SER A 319 -22.53 -2.35 22.52
N ALA A 320 -23.14 -2.08 23.67
CA ALA A 320 -23.64 -3.13 24.55
C ALA A 320 -24.99 -2.79 25.16
N ASP A 321 -25.77 -3.82 25.44
CA ASP A 321 -27.06 -3.71 26.11
C ASP A 321 -26.90 -3.99 27.60
N LEU A 322 -27.34 -3.02 28.41
CA LEU A 322 -27.48 -3.16 29.85
C LEU A 322 -28.94 -3.46 30.19
N GLU A 323 -29.19 -4.59 30.83
CA GLU A 323 -30.52 -5.03 31.23
C GLU A 323 -30.70 -4.90 32.74
N LEU A 324 -31.69 -4.11 33.18
CA LEU A 324 -32.15 -4.08 34.56
C LEU A 324 -33.32 -5.05 34.71
N GLU A 325 -33.24 -6.00 35.65
CA GLU A 325 -34.28 -7.01 35.89
C GLU A 325 -34.71 -7.01 37.37
N PHE A 326 -36.02 -7.10 37.61
CA PHE A 326 -36.61 -7.42 38.90
C PHE A 326 -37.14 -8.86 38.86
N GLY A 327 -36.31 -9.84 39.22
CA GLY A 327 -36.63 -11.26 39.04
C GLY A 327 -37.84 -11.80 39.82
N ASP A 328 -38.39 -11.05 40.79
CA ASP A 328 -39.63 -11.43 41.48
C ASP A 328 -40.90 -10.80 40.85
N LEU A 329 -40.76 -9.94 39.83
CA LEU A 329 -41.82 -9.10 39.29
C LEU A 329 -41.99 -9.19 37.76
N ASP A 330 -41.24 -10.06 37.07
CA ASP A 330 -41.18 -10.15 35.60
C ASP A 330 -41.09 -8.77 34.92
N ALA A 331 -40.28 -7.88 35.52
CA ALA A 331 -40.10 -6.52 35.04
C ALA A 331 -38.63 -6.30 34.65
N ASN A 332 -38.38 -6.08 33.36
CA ASN A 332 -37.06 -5.74 32.86
C ASN A 332 -37.05 -4.40 32.11
N SER A 333 -35.86 -3.85 31.90
CA SER A 333 -35.62 -2.66 31.10
C SER A 333 -34.22 -2.70 30.51
N THR A 334 -34.14 -2.71 29.18
CA THR A 334 -32.86 -2.69 28.46
C THR A 334 -32.50 -1.27 28.04
N GLN A 335 -31.23 -0.90 28.20
CA GLN A 335 -30.64 0.33 27.71
C GLN A 335 -29.38 0.02 26.92
N SER A 336 -29.38 0.37 25.63
CA SER A 336 -28.18 0.28 24.79
C SER A 336 -27.25 1.45 25.07
N ILE A 337 -25.96 1.15 25.14
CA ILE A 337 -24.88 2.12 25.31
C ILE A 337 -23.83 1.94 24.22
N ASP A 338 -23.33 3.05 23.71
CA ASP A 338 -22.17 3.10 22.82
C ASP A 338 -20.99 3.68 23.61
N VAL A 339 -19.86 2.97 23.61
CA VAL A 339 -18.68 3.33 24.41
C VAL A 339 -17.43 3.23 23.56
N ASP A 340 -16.90 4.39 23.17
CA ASP A 340 -15.61 4.50 22.50
C ASP A 340 -14.49 3.92 23.39
N TYR A 341 -13.42 3.41 22.79
CA TYR A 341 -12.28 2.88 23.54
C TYR A 341 -11.70 3.94 24.49
N GLY A 342 -11.34 3.52 25.71
CA GLY A 342 -10.85 4.40 26.77
C GLY A 342 -11.90 5.33 27.40
N SER A 343 -13.12 5.38 26.86
CA SER A 343 -14.19 6.26 27.34
C SER A 343 -15.07 5.62 28.41
N GLU A 344 -15.74 6.48 29.19
CA GLU A 344 -16.68 6.10 30.24
C GLU A 344 -18.08 6.58 29.88
N THR A 345 -19.10 5.77 30.17
CA THR A 345 -20.51 6.14 30.03
C THR A 345 -21.31 5.76 31.27
N THR A 346 -22.53 6.25 31.38
CA THR A 346 -23.43 5.97 32.50
C THR A 346 -24.84 5.66 32.01
N ALA A 347 -25.40 4.55 32.50
CA ALA A 347 -26.78 4.16 32.33
C ALA A 347 -27.58 4.50 33.60
N ASP A 348 -28.80 5.01 33.43
CA ASP A 348 -29.67 5.39 34.52
C ASP A 348 -31.12 4.94 34.30
N TRP A 349 -31.69 4.31 35.33
CA TRP A 349 -33.09 3.87 35.34
C TRP A 349 -33.84 4.55 36.48
N THR A 350 -35.03 5.09 36.17
CA THR A 350 -35.91 5.70 37.17
C THR A 350 -37.12 4.78 37.44
N VAL A 351 -37.20 4.24 38.65
CA VAL A 351 -38.24 3.30 39.08
C VAL A 351 -39.26 4.00 39.99
N ASN A 352 -40.55 3.91 39.66
CA ASN A 352 -41.62 4.44 40.52
C ASN A 352 -41.95 3.47 41.66
N LYS A 353 -41.71 3.89 42.90
CA LYS A 353 -41.88 3.01 44.09
C LYS A 353 -43.32 2.69 44.42
N THR A 354 -44.28 3.44 43.89
CA THR A 354 -45.71 3.14 44.07
C THR A 354 -46.19 2.03 43.13
N SER A 355 -45.43 1.75 42.07
CA SER A 355 -45.69 0.65 41.14
C SER A 355 -45.06 -0.67 41.61
N LEU A 356 -44.20 -0.64 42.63
CA LEU A 356 -43.59 -1.84 43.20
C LEU A 356 -44.43 -2.37 44.37
N PRO A 357 -44.54 -3.71 44.53
CA PRO A 357 -45.16 -4.31 45.71
C PRO A 357 -44.57 -3.79 47.01
N ALA A 358 -45.42 -3.69 48.04
CA ALA A 358 -44.99 -3.25 49.36
C ALA A 358 -43.98 -4.25 49.96
N GLY A 359 -42.74 -3.83 50.14
CA GLY A 359 -41.67 -4.73 50.56
C GLY A 359 -40.34 -4.36 49.91
N SER A 360 -39.31 -5.17 50.17
CA SER A 360 -38.02 -5.07 49.47
C SER A 360 -38.14 -5.86 48.18
N ASN A 361 -37.79 -5.25 47.04
CA ASN A 361 -37.74 -5.89 45.74
C ASN A 361 -36.27 -5.89 45.31
N GLU A 362 -35.71 -7.07 45.04
CA GLU A 362 -34.33 -7.20 44.56
C GLU A 362 -34.30 -6.91 43.05
N PHE A 363 -33.18 -6.34 42.58
CA PHE A 363 -32.93 -6.17 41.16
C PHE A 363 -31.50 -6.56 40.82
N THR A 364 -31.28 -6.96 39.58
CA THR A 364 -29.99 -7.24 38.96
C THR A 364 -29.81 -6.36 37.73
N VAL A 365 -28.57 -5.95 37.46
CA VAL A 365 -28.18 -5.32 36.21
C VAL A 365 -27.18 -6.23 35.52
N SER A 366 -27.48 -6.60 34.29
CA SER A 366 -26.68 -7.51 33.48
C SER A 366 -26.10 -6.78 32.27
N LEU A 367 -24.91 -7.21 31.85
CA LEU A 367 -24.27 -6.82 30.60
C LEU A 367 -24.20 -8.07 29.72
N GLY A 368 -25.06 -8.14 28.71
CA GLY A 368 -25.34 -9.42 28.03
C GLY A 368 -25.85 -10.48 29.02
N ASP A 369 -25.27 -11.68 28.99
CA ASP A 369 -25.67 -12.79 29.87
C ASP A 369 -25.05 -12.73 31.29
N GLU A 370 -24.18 -11.75 31.58
CA GLU A 370 -23.46 -11.65 32.86
C GLU A 370 -24.11 -10.61 33.79
N SER A 371 -24.51 -11.04 34.99
CA SER A 371 -24.96 -10.14 36.06
C SER A 371 -23.77 -9.35 36.64
N VAL A 372 -23.71 -8.05 36.37
CA VAL A 372 -22.59 -7.18 36.76
C VAL A 372 -22.86 -6.35 38.03
N ALA A 373 -24.13 -6.11 38.37
CA ALA A 373 -24.50 -5.41 39.60
C ALA A 373 -25.86 -5.86 40.14
N SER A 374 -26.14 -5.57 41.41
CA SER A 374 -27.43 -5.88 42.05
C SER A 374 -27.78 -4.87 43.14
N GLY A 375 -29.05 -4.82 43.55
CA GLY A 375 -29.49 -3.95 44.64
C GLY A 375 -30.92 -4.23 45.08
N THR A 376 -31.47 -3.33 45.91
CA THR A 376 -32.86 -3.43 46.37
C THR A 376 -33.60 -2.10 46.32
N VAL A 377 -34.88 -2.13 45.94
CA VAL A 377 -35.80 -0.98 46.01
C VAL A 377 -37.00 -1.34 46.90
N THR A 378 -37.28 -0.54 47.92
CA THR A 378 -38.45 -0.75 48.78
C THR A 378 -39.72 -0.12 48.19
N GLY A 379 -40.70 -0.92 47.78
CA GLY A 379 -41.99 -0.48 47.27
C GLY A 379 -42.95 0.00 48.37
N ILE A 380 -43.90 0.85 47.99
CA ILE A 380 -44.89 1.47 48.89
C ILE A 380 -46.29 1.35 48.27
N ALA A 381 -46.85 0.13 48.28
CA ALA A 381 -48.18 -0.14 47.73
C ALA A 381 -49.22 0.92 48.16
N SER A 382 -50.07 1.33 47.22
CA SER A 382 -51.08 2.36 47.46
C SER A 382 -52.12 1.91 48.49
N ASP A 383 -52.27 2.68 49.57
CA ASP A 383 -53.27 2.47 50.62
C ASP A 383 -54.70 2.32 50.04
N GLY A 384 -55.35 1.14 50.15
CA GLY A 384 -56.80 1.08 49.87
C GLY A 384 -57.46 -0.28 49.84
N ASP A 385 -57.24 -1.06 48.79
CA ASP A 385 -57.94 -2.30 48.52
C ASP A 385 -56.88 -3.30 48.05
N GLY A 386 -56.67 -4.39 48.79
CA GLY A 386 -55.86 -5.50 48.26
C GLY A 386 -56.55 -6.05 47.01
N MET A 387 -55.76 -6.46 46.03
CA MET A 387 -56.23 -7.06 44.80
C MET A 387 -55.47 -8.37 44.57
N PHE A 388 -56.01 -9.28 43.79
CA PHE A 388 -55.18 -10.29 43.14
C PHE A 388 -54.44 -9.62 41.99
N VAL A 389 -53.13 -9.78 41.98
CA VAL A 389 -52.27 -9.25 40.92
C VAL A 389 -51.75 -10.42 40.10
N VAL A 390 -51.69 -10.25 38.78
CA VAL A 390 -51.03 -11.22 37.90
C VAL A 390 -49.54 -10.90 37.96
N VAL A 391 -48.72 -11.86 38.42
CA VAL A 391 -47.29 -11.63 38.71
C VAL A 391 -46.36 -12.49 37.86
N GLU A 392 -46.91 -13.45 37.12
CA GLU A 392 -46.15 -14.37 36.25
C GLU A 392 -47.04 -14.74 35.06
N ASP A 393 -46.45 -14.83 33.86
CA ASP A 393 -47.11 -15.31 32.65
C ASP A 393 -46.36 -16.55 32.10
N GLU A 394 -46.98 -17.72 32.21
CA GLU A 394 -46.39 -18.98 31.69
C GLU A 394 -46.72 -19.22 30.22
N GLY A 395 -47.52 -18.36 29.59
CA GLY A 395 -47.82 -18.47 28.17
C GLY A 395 -49.00 -19.36 27.81
N ALA A 396 -49.24 -19.46 26.50
CA ALA A 396 -50.11 -20.48 25.90
C ALA A 396 -49.29 -21.65 25.32
N GLY A 397 -49.57 -22.87 25.75
CA GLY A 397 -48.80 -24.06 25.34
C GLY A 397 -47.45 -24.19 26.08
N SER A 398 -46.49 -24.91 25.50
CA SER A 398 -45.18 -25.13 26.15
C SER A 398 -44.17 -24.01 25.90
N ASP A 399 -44.35 -23.23 24.82
CA ASP A 399 -43.36 -22.25 24.34
C ASP A 399 -44.05 -21.07 23.60
N GLN A 400 -45.23 -20.61 24.06
CA GLN A 400 -46.07 -19.63 23.33
C GLN A 400 -46.45 -20.08 21.90
N ILE A 401 -46.39 -21.38 21.62
CA ILE A 401 -46.73 -21.99 20.33
C ILE A 401 -47.84 -23.01 20.53
N VAL A 402 -48.96 -22.78 19.86
CA VAL A 402 -50.14 -23.65 19.88
C VAL A 402 -50.31 -24.29 18.50
N LYS A 403 -50.40 -25.62 18.48
CA LYS A 403 -50.55 -26.41 17.25
C LYS A 403 -52.02 -26.67 16.98
N ASP A 404 -52.49 -26.43 15.77
CA ASP A 404 -53.82 -26.86 15.33
C ASP A 404 -53.83 -28.38 15.08
N ASN A 405 -54.11 -29.13 16.16
CA ASN A 405 -54.28 -30.57 16.14
C ASN A 405 -55.67 -31.02 16.64
N GLY A 406 -56.57 -30.06 16.89
CA GLY A 406 -57.90 -30.28 17.47
C GLY A 406 -57.89 -30.72 18.94
N GLU A 407 -56.81 -30.47 19.69
CA GLU A 407 -56.72 -30.68 21.13
C GLU A 407 -56.83 -29.36 21.90
N LEU A 408 -57.29 -29.43 23.15
CA LEU A 408 -57.30 -28.28 24.07
C LEU A 408 -55.86 -27.82 24.32
N PHE A 409 -55.63 -26.51 24.36
CA PHE A 409 -54.37 -25.94 24.83
C PHE A 409 -54.57 -25.19 26.15
N GLU A 410 -53.50 -25.05 26.91
CA GLU A 410 -53.52 -24.40 28.22
C GLU A 410 -52.90 -23.01 28.13
N VAL A 411 -53.56 -22.01 28.72
CA VAL A 411 -52.97 -20.70 29.05
C VAL A 411 -52.78 -20.62 30.55
N ARG A 412 -51.60 -20.23 31.01
CA ARG A 412 -51.23 -20.27 32.44
C ARG A 412 -50.64 -18.96 32.91
N GLY A 413 -50.94 -18.59 34.15
CA GLY A 413 -50.38 -17.40 34.79
C GLY A 413 -50.36 -17.52 36.30
N GLY A 414 -49.41 -16.85 36.94
CA GLY A 414 -49.23 -16.79 38.37
C GLY A 414 -50.04 -15.66 38.99
N ILE A 415 -50.89 -16.00 39.96
CA ILE A 415 -51.73 -15.04 40.66
C ILE A 415 -51.21 -14.89 42.08
N GLN A 416 -50.86 -13.66 42.48
CA GLN A 416 -50.46 -13.36 43.84
C GLN A 416 -51.51 -12.52 44.57
N SER A 417 -51.74 -12.89 45.83
CA SER A 417 -52.65 -12.16 46.70
C SER A 417 -51.96 -10.97 47.37
N ALA A 418 -52.31 -9.74 46.97
CA ALA A 418 -51.96 -8.51 47.68
C ALA A 418 -52.96 -8.17 48.81
N TYR A 419 -53.89 -9.09 49.13
CA TYR A 419 -54.81 -8.91 50.25
C TYR A 419 -54.10 -9.12 51.60
N PRO A 420 -54.38 -8.29 52.61
CA PRO A 420 -53.77 -8.42 53.94
C PRO A 420 -54.38 -9.54 54.80
N HIS A 421 -55.18 -10.45 54.22
CA HIS A 421 -55.97 -11.48 54.92
C HIS A 421 -56.15 -12.77 54.09
N ASP A 422 -56.35 -13.90 54.79
CA ASP A 422 -56.46 -15.25 54.22
C ASP A 422 -57.82 -15.63 53.59
N ASN A 423 -57.84 -16.67 52.73
CA ASN A 423 -59.01 -17.25 52.05
C ASN A 423 -59.86 -16.25 51.24
N VAL A 424 -59.22 -15.46 50.40
CA VAL A 424 -59.92 -14.63 49.42
C VAL A 424 -60.14 -15.46 48.16
N THR A 425 -61.37 -15.51 47.64
CA THR A 425 -61.70 -16.18 46.37
C THR A 425 -62.12 -15.14 45.34
N ARG A 426 -61.55 -15.16 44.15
CA ARG A 426 -61.89 -14.28 43.03
C ARG A 426 -61.83 -15.01 41.70
N ASP A 427 -62.56 -14.46 40.73
CA ASP A 427 -62.53 -14.91 39.34
C ASP A 427 -61.39 -14.18 38.63
N VAL A 428 -60.62 -14.94 37.85
CA VAL A 428 -59.62 -14.46 36.91
C VAL A 428 -60.19 -14.69 35.52
N THR A 429 -60.11 -13.68 34.67
CA THR A 429 -60.65 -13.70 33.32
C THR A 429 -59.51 -13.78 32.32
N LEU A 430 -59.57 -14.74 31.40
CA LEU A 430 -58.77 -14.77 30.19
C LEU A 430 -59.60 -14.21 29.03
N THR A 431 -59.00 -13.33 28.23
CA THR A 431 -59.58 -12.82 26.99
C THR A 431 -58.60 -13.00 25.84
N ILE A 432 -59.08 -13.41 24.67
CA ILE A 432 -58.34 -13.53 23.40
C ILE A 432 -59.23 -12.87 22.33
N PRO A 433 -59.21 -11.53 22.24
CA PRO A 433 -60.22 -10.77 21.51
C PRO A 433 -60.31 -11.17 20.03
N ASP A 434 -59.17 -11.34 19.37
CA ASP A 434 -59.11 -11.62 17.93
C ASP A 434 -59.54 -13.04 17.57
N ALA A 435 -59.55 -13.97 18.54
CA ALA A 435 -60.12 -15.31 18.38
C ALA A 435 -61.60 -15.38 18.80
N GLY A 436 -62.17 -14.28 19.31
CA GLY A 436 -63.54 -14.24 19.82
C GLY A 436 -63.71 -14.80 21.24
N VAL A 437 -62.63 -14.96 22.01
CA VAL A 437 -62.69 -15.35 23.43
C VAL A 437 -62.90 -14.09 24.27
N GLU A 438 -64.16 -13.68 24.45
CA GLU A 438 -64.46 -12.40 25.12
C GLU A 438 -64.39 -12.46 26.66
N GLU A 439 -64.74 -13.57 27.30
CA GLU A 439 -64.67 -13.76 28.77
C GLU A 439 -64.58 -15.26 29.13
N TYR A 440 -63.37 -15.79 29.35
CA TYR A 440 -63.16 -17.13 29.89
C TYR A 440 -62.76 -17.05 31.37
N ASN A 441 -63.59 -17.53 32.30
CA ASN A 441 -63.41 -17.30 33.74
C ASN A 441 -63.02 -18.56 34.50
N GLU A 442 -62.01 -18.45 35.36
CA GLU A 442 -61.64 -19.46 36.35
C GLU A 442 -61.49 -18.82 37.74
N SER A 443 -61.85 -19.55 38.79
CA SER A 443 -61.84 -19.00 40.17
C SER A 443 -60.69 -19.55 40.99
N ILE A 444 -59.91 -18.68 41.62
CA ILE A 444 -58.78 -19.06 42.50
C ILE A 444 -58.99 -18.59 43.93
N THR A 445 -58.44 -19.30 44.92
CA THR A 445 -58.55 -18.95 46.35
C THR A 445 -57.18 -18.91 47.01
N LEU A 446 -56.77 -17.72 47.44
CA LEU A 446 -55.43 -17.46 47.98
C LEU A 446 -55.49 -16.89 49.40
N ASN A 447 -54.44 -17.18 50.17
CA ASN A 447 -54.16 -16.59 51.48
C ASN A 447 -53.36 -15.28 51.36
N GLU A 448 -53.05 -14.60 52.47
CA GLU A 448 -52.22 -13.39 52.46
C GLU A 448 -50.83 -13.68 51.87
N GLY A 449 -50.46 -13.00 50.78
CA GLY A 449 -49.17 -13.17 50.11
C GLY A 449 -48.95 -14.53 49.43
N GLU A 450 -49.99 -15.36 49.31
CA GLU A 450 -49.91 -16.64 48.61
C GLU A 450 -49.88 -16.43 47.09
N HIS A 451 -49.08 -17.26 46.43
CA HIS A 451 -48.89 -17.31 44.98
C HIS A 451 -49.29 -18.70 44.48
N GLU A 452 -50.13 -18.78 43.45
CA GLU A 452 -50.57 -20.03 42.84
C GLU A 452 -50.83 -19.84 41.33
N MET A 453 -50.53 -20.88 40.55
CA MET A 453 -50.78 -20.90 39.11
C MET A 453 -52.24 -21.19 38.80
N ILE A 454 -52.82 -20.40 37.91
CA ILE A 454 -54.11 -20.68 37.29
C ILE A 454 -53.92 -21.24 35.88
N THR A 455 -54.84 -22.09 35.43
CA THR A 455 -54.79 -22.72 34.10
C THR A 455 -56.15 -22.60 33.43
N PHE A 456 -56.15 -22.10 32.20
CA PHE A 456 -57.30 -22.00 31.32
C PHE A 456 -57.17 -23.02 30.19
N GLU A 457 -58.08 -23.98 30.08
CA GLU A 457 -58.13 -24.94 28.97
C GLU A 457 -58.98 -24.36 27.82
N VAL A 458 -58.34 -23.94 26.73
CA VAL A 458 -59.00 -23.32 25.57
C VAL A 458 -59.18 -24.35 24.45
N ASP A 459 -60.40 -24.47 23.94
CA ASP A 459 -60.73 -25.35 22.80
C ASP A 459 -60.63 -24.57 21.48
N PRO A 460 -59.62 -24.83 20.62
CA PRO A 460 -59.47 -24.09 19.38
C PRO A 460 -60.65 -24.29 18.41
N ASP A 461 -61.40 -25.39 18.50
CA ASP A 461 -62.56 -25.66 17.64
C ASP A 461 -63.81 -24.82 18.02
N GLU A 462 -63.86 -24.23 19.21
CA GLU A 462 -64.99 -23.41 19.69
C GLU A 462 -64.86 -21.92 19.31
N TYR A 463 -63.70 -21.50 18.79
CA TYR A 463 -63.32 -20.10 18.56
C TYR A 463 -62.79 -19.86 17.13
N GLU A 464 -62.53 -18.59 16.77
CA GLU A 464 -62.15 -18.17 15.41
C GLU A 464 -60.62 -18.07 15.25
N PHE A 465 -59.90 -19.16 15.53
CA PHE A 465 -58.45 -19.21 15.33
C PHE A 465 -58.07 -19.41 13.84
N GLU A 466 -57.15 -18.58 13.34
CA GLU A 466 -56.58 -18.61 12.00
C GLU A 466 -55.12 -19.11 12.06
N LEU A 467 -54.76 -20.01 11.16
CA LEU A 467 -53.39 -20.54 11.08
C LEU A 467 -52.41 -19.45 10.68
N GLY A 468 -51.21 -19.48 11.25
CA GLY A 468 -50.16 -18.51 10.95
C GLY A 468 -50.36 -17.16 11.66
N THR A 469 -51.22 -17.10 12.67
CA THR A 469 -51.59 -15.85 13.34
C THR A 469 -51.07 -15.81 14.77
N VAL A 470 -50.52 -14.66 15.16
CA VAL A 470 -50.18 -14.35 16.55
C VAL A 470 -51.41 -13.75 17.23
N TYR A 471 -51.83 -14.35 18.33
CA TYR A 471 -52.95 -13.90 19.14
C TYR A 471 -52.44 -13.25 20.41
N GLU A 472 -52.94 -12.05 20.70
CA GLU A 472 -52.80 -11.44 22.02
C GLU A 472 -53.86 -12.00 22.96
N TYR A 473 -53.45 -12.31 24.19
CA TYR A 473 -54.35 -12.60 25.29
C TYR A 473 -54.07 -11.70 26.49
N ASP A 474 -55.11 -11.47 27.27
CA ASP A 474 -55.01 -10.73 28.51
C ASP A 474 -55.62 -11.56 29.63
N MET A 475 -54.89 -11.67 30.73
CA MET A 475 -55.32 -12.30 31.96
C MET A 475 -55.55 -11.22 33.00
N GLN A 476 -56.80 -11.07 33.43
CA GLN A 476 -57.18 -10.08 34.43
C GLN A 476 -57.70 -10.71 35.72
N ALA A 477 -57.15 -10.29 36.84
CA ALA A 477 -57.65 -10.58 38.17
C ALA A 477 -58.19 -9.27 38.80
N GLU A 478 -59.50 -9.18 38.98
CA GLU A 478 -60.16 -8.01 39.60
C GLU A 478 -59.86 -6.64 38.95
N GLY A 479 -59.45 -6.63 37.68
CA GLY A 479 -59.12 -5.42 36.92
C GLY A 479 -57.65 -5.02 36.96
N ASP A 480 -56.80 -5.79 37.64
CA ASP A 480 -55.36 -5.83 37.39
C ASP A 480 -55.09 -6.90 36.34
N GLY A 481 -54.43 -6.51 35.26
CA GLY A 481 -54.08 -7.39 34.15
C GLY A 481 -52.59 -7.63 34.09
N LEU A 482 -52.14 -8.32 33.05
CA LEU A 482 -50.72 -8.35 32.73
C LEU A 482 -50.22 -6.93 32.44
N SER A 483 -48.96 -6.65 32.77
CA SER A 483 -48.30 -5.39 32.41
C SER A 483 -48.28 -5.17 30.89
N GLU A 484 -48.12 -6.27 30.14
CA GLU A 484 -48.25 -6.38 28.69
C GLU A 484 -49.10 -7.61 28.35
N ASN A 485 -49.95 -7.52 27.32
CA ASN A 485 -50.71 -8.68 26.87
C ASN A 485 -49.75 -9.81 26.49
N GLY A 486 -50.01 -11.03 26.96
CA GLY A 486 -49.28 -12.20 26.50
C GLY A 486 -49.61 -12.50 25.04
N THR A 487 -48.70 -13.15 24.32
CA THR A 487 -48.89 -13.47 22.90
C THR A 487 -48.52 -14.90 22.61
N PHE A 488 -49.32 -15.59 21.80
CA PHE A 488 -48.95 -16.91 21.28
C PHE A 488 -49.22 -17.04 19.80
N TYR A 489 -48.43 -17.87 19.14
CA TYR A 489 -48.60 -18.21 17.74
C TYR A 489 -49.48 -19.46 17.58
N PHE A 490 -50.53 -19.36 16.77
CA PHE A 490 -51.39 -20.48 16.40
C PHE A 490 -51.08 -20.93 14.97
N GLY A 491 -50.54 -22.14 14.81
CA GLY A 491 -50.08 -22.65 13.51
C GLY A 491 -50.39 -24.12 13.27
N SER A 492 -50.23 -24.57 12.03
CA SER A 492 -50.45 -25.98 11.67
C SER A 492 -49.30 -26.86 12.16
N SER A 493 -49.59 -28.13 12.43
CA SER A 493 -48.55 -29.06 12.90
C SER A 493 -47.50 -29.33 11.81
N GLY A 494 -46.22 -29.10 12.13
CA GLY A 494 -45.11 -29.29 11.20
C GLY A 494 -44.73 -27.99 10.48
N THR A 495 -44.08 -28.13 9.33
CA THR A 495 -43.88 -27.05 8.35
C THR A 495 -45.08 -26.99 7.40
N ASP A 496 -45.56 -25.78 7.09
CA ASP A 496 -46.66 -25.55 6.14
C ASP A 496 -46.42 -24.25 5.39
N LEU A 497 -45.87 -24.36 4.20
CA LEU A 497 -45.50 -23.23 3.35
C LEU A 497 -46.63 -22.92 2.37
N ARG A 498 -47.24 -21.75 2.51
CA ARG A 498 -48.33 -21.25 1.67
C ARG A 498 -47.83 -20.20 0.70
N LEU A 499 -48.28 -20.30 -0.54
CA LEU A 499 -47.94 -19.37 -1.60
C LEU A 499 -49.12 -18.42 -1.86
N SER A 500 -48.83 -17.15 -2.12
CA SER A 500 -49.85 -16.18 -2.50
C SER A 500 -49.27 -15.05 -3.37
N ASN A 501 -50.15 -14.23 -3.95
CA ASN A 501 -49.77 -13.03 -4.72
C ASN A 501 -48.67 -13.27 -5.78
N ALA A 502 -48.81 -14.35 -6.56
CA ALA A 502 -47.90 -14.54 -7.68
C ALA A 502 -48.03 -13.40 -8.69
N ASP A 503 -46.89 -12.87 -9.12
CA ASP A 503 -46.82 -11.79 -10.11
C ASP A 503 -45.63 -12.01 -11.04
N THR A 504 -45.59 -11.26 -12.13
CA THR A 504 -44.49 -11.30 -13.09
C THR A 504 -44.20 -9.93 -13.66
N THR A 505 -42.93 -9.53 -13.61
CA THR A 505 -42.44 -8.34 -14.29
C THR A 505 -41.58 -8.74 -15.49
N VAL A 506 -41.79 -8.06 -16.61
CA VAL A 506 -41.07 -8.33 -17.86
C VAL A 506 -40.39 -7.03 -18.28
N ASP A 507 -39.09 -6.95 -18.02
CA ASP A 507 -38.21 -5.84 -18.42
C ASP A 507 -37.11 -6.40 -19.34
N ASP A 508 -35.82 -6.20 -19.00
CA ASP A 508 -34.69 -6.83 -19.71
C ASP A 508 -34.61 -8.34 -19.40
N ASP A 509 -35.02 -8.73 -18.19
CA ASP A 509 -35.26 -10.11 -17.76
C ASP A 509 -36.73 -10.30 -17.31
N VAL A 510 -37.17 -11.56 -17.20
CA VAL A 510 -38.49 -11.92 -16.64
C VAL A 510 -38.30 -12.29 -15.18
N THR A 511 -38.85 -11.51 -14.26
CA THR A 511 -38.83 -11.84 -12.83
C THR A 511 -40.19 -12.37 -12.41
N ILE A 512 -40.22 -13.61 -11.92
CA ILE A 512 -41.41 -14.25 -11.36
C ILE A 512 -41.34 -14.13 -9.85
N THR A 513 -42.38 -13.59 -9.23
CA THR A 513 -42.42 -13.37 -7.77
C THR A 513 -43.62 -14.04 -7.13
N ALA A 514 -43.50 -14.50 -5.88
CA ALA A 514 -44.64 -14.89 -5.05
C ALA A 514 -44.35 -14.72 -3.56
N ASP A 515 -45.37 -14.37 -2.79
CA ASP A 515 -45.29 -14.32 -1.33
C ASP A 515 -45.33 -15.74 -0.76
N LEU A 516 -44.39 -16.04 0.11
CA LEU A 516 -44.24 -17.30 0.83
C LEU A 516 -44.47 -17.08 2.33
N HIS A 517 -45.45 -17.76 2.90
CA HIS A 517 -45.77 -17.71 4.33
C HIS A 517 -45.63 -19.08 4.97
N ASN A 518 -44.81 -19.21 6.01
CA ASN A 518 -44.79 -20.40 6.86
C ASN A 518 -45.88 -20.32 7.95
N VAL A 519 -47.04 -20.95 7.70
CA VAL A 519 -48.15 -21.03 8.68
C VAL A 519 -48.02 -22.23 9.63
N GLY A 520 -46.93 -22.98 9.52
CA GLY A 520 -46.58 -24.09 10.40
C GLY A 520 -45.92 -23.63 11.72
N VAL A 521 -45.82 -24.56 12.66
CA VAL A 521 -45.18 -24.37 13.98
C VAL A 521 -43.72 -24.86 14.04
N ASP A 522 -43.23 -25.48 12.97
CA ASP A 522 -41.82 -25.86 12.81
C ASP A 522 -41.16 -24.98 11.74
N ASN A 523 -39.86 -24.69 11.88
CA ASN A 523 -39.10 -23.94 10.88
C ASN A 523 -38.93 -24.78 9.60
N ALA A 524 -39.13 -24.17 8.43
CA ALA A 524 -38.79 -24.78 7.16
C ALA A 524 -37.29 -24.63 6.93
N ILE A 525 -36.58 -25.76 6.88
CA ILE A 525 -35.14 -25.83 6.59
C ILE A 525 -34.97 -26.59 5.29
N GLU A 526 -34.22 -26.01 4.35
CA GLU A 526 -33.92 -26.60 3.04
C GLU A 526 -35.17 -27.07 2.25
N SER A 527 -36.29 -26.35 2.33
CA SER A 527 -37.51 -26.74 1.62
C SER A 527 -37.40 -26.33 0.14
N PRO A 528 -37.46 -27.24 -0.83
CA PRO A 528 -37.29 -26.90 -2.24
C PRO A 528 -38.52 -26.16 -2.78
N VAL A 529 -38.27 -25.16 -3.62
CA VAL A 529 -39.28 -24.46 -4.42
C VAL A 529 -39.01 -24.74 -5.90
N TYR A 530 -40.07 -25.05 -6.65
CA TYR A 530 -40.00 -25.35 -8.07
C TYR A 530 -40.82 -24.35 -8.87
N VAL A 531 -40.32 -23.96 -10.05
CA VAL A 531 -41.04 -23.17 -11.04
C VAL A 531 -41.14 -23.95 -12.33
N ASP A 532 -42.37 -24.20 -12.77
CA ASP A 532 -42.70 -24.86 -14.03
C ASP A 532 -43.15 -23.81 -15.06
N LEU A 533 -42.66 -23.89 -16.30
CA LEU A 533 -43.00 -22.93 -17.36
C LEU A 533 -43.73 -23.63 -18.49
N GLU A 534 -44.98 -23.26 -18.74
CA GLU A 534 -45.77 -23.77 -19.86
C GLU A 534 -45.89 -22.71 -20.95
N TYR A 535 -45.52 -23.06 -22.19
CA TYR A 535 -45.73 -22.22 -23.37
C TYR A 535 -47.16 -22.38 -23.91
N THR A 536 -47.91 -21.29 -24.00
CA THR A 536 -49.39 -21.33 -24.13
C THR A 536 -49.95 -20.74 -25.43
N GLU A 537 -49.12 -20.46 -26.44
CA GLU A 537 -49.61 -19.98 -27.74
C GLU A 537 -50.60 -20.95 -28.41
N GLU A 538 -51.56 -20.41 -29.17
CA GLU A 538 -52.69 -21.17 -29.76
C GLU A 538 -52.23 -22.28 -30.74
N ASP A 539 -51.08 -22.10 -31.37
CA ASP A 539 -50.47 -23.05 -32.31
C ASP A 539 -49.48 -24.04 -31.63
N GLY A 540 -49.25 -23.92 -30.32
CA GLY A 540 -48.28 -24.73 -29.55
C GLY A 540 -46.82 -24.36 -29.83
N LEU A 541 -45.88 -25.13 -29.27
CA LEU A 541 -44.46 -24.97 -29.57
C LEU A 541 -44.16 -25.12 -31.06
N PRO A 542 -43.18 -24.37 -31.62
CA PRO A 542 -42.78 -24.51 -33.02
C PRO A 542 -42.43 -25.96 -33.38
N GLU A 543 -42.94 -26.48 -34.52
CA GLU A 543 -42.70 -27.87 -34.98
C GLU A 543 -41.21 -28.23 -35.21
N GLU A 544 -40.31 -27.24 -35.17
CA GLU A 544 -38.87 -27.38 -35.35
C GLU A 544 -38.11 -27.74 -34.06
N LEU A 545 -38.77 -27.64 -32.90
CA LEU A 545 -38.26 -28.14 -31.63
C LEU A 545 -38.69 -29.60 -31.46
N ASP A 546 -37.72 -30.52 -31.45
CA ASP A 546 -37.97 -31.96 -31.30
C ASP A 546 -38.50 -32.32 -29.89
N GLU A 547 -38.23 -31.48 -28.87
CA GLU A 547 -38.62 -31.63 -27.45
C GLU A 547 -38.98 -30.24 -26.85
N ASP A 548 -39.82 -30.22 -25.82
CA ASP A 548 -40.19 -28.99 -25.12
C ASP A 548 -39.03 -28.53 -24.22
N PRO A 549 -38.40 -27.37 -24.49
CA PRO A 549 -37.25 -26.92 -23.72
C PRO A 549 -37.60 -26.53 -22.28
N TYR A 550 -38.88 -26.47 -21.93
CA TYR A 550 -39.38 -26.10 -20.61
C TYR A 550 -40.07 -27.27 -19.87
N GLU A 551 -39.94 -28.51 -20.36
CA GLU A 551 -40.58 -29.70 -19.76
C GLU A 551 -40.08 -30.01 -18.33
N ASP A 552 -38.84 -29.63 -18.01
CA ASP A 552 -38.24 -29.86 -16.70
C ASP A 552 -38.43 -28.64 -15.77
N PRO A 553 -38.98 -28.82 -14.56
CA PRO A 553 -39.19 -27.73 -13.62
C PRO A 553 -37.85 -27.14 -13.13
N ILE A 554 -37.80 -25.82 -13.08
CA ILE A 554 -36.65 -25.04 -12.61
C ILE A 554 -36.62 -25.11 -11.08
N ASN A 555 -35.50 -25.56 -10.52
CA ASN A 555 -35.29 -25.53 -9.08
C ASN A 555 -34.85 -24.12 -8.66
N ALA A 556 -35.70 -23.40 -7.93
CA ALA A 556 -35.41 -22.05 -7.43
C ALA A 556 -34.49 -22.07 -6.18
N GLY A 557 -34.10 -23.26 -5.73
CA GLY A 557 -33.25 -23.45 -4.56
C GLY A 557 -34.04 -23.75 -3.28
N PRO A 558 -33.34 -24.13 -2.20
CA PRO A 558 -33.96 -24.28 -0.89
C PRO A 558 -34.34 -22.92 -0.31
N VAL A 559 -35.51 -22.83 0.30
CA VAL A 559 -35.90 -21.70 1.14
C VAL A 559 -35.81 -22.09 2.62
N GLU A 560 -35.27 -21.17 3.42
CA GLU A 560 -35.31 -21.22 4.87
C GLU A 560 -36.36 -20.23 5.35
N GLN A 561 -37.44 -20.75 5.95
CA GLN A 561 -38.55 -19.92 6.41
C GLN A 561 -38.82 -20.22 7.89
N PRO A 562 -38.39 -19.33 8.81
CA PRO A 562 -38.74 -19.44 10.22
C PRO A 562 -40.26 -19.46 10.43
N LEU A 563 -40.72 -20.01 11.55
CA LEU A 563 -42.15 -20.09 11.89
C LEU A 563 -42.82 -18.70 11.86
N GLY A 564 -44.03 -18.63 11.29
CA GLY A 564 -44.85 -17.40 11.27
C GLY A 564 -44.29 -16.23 10.44
N THR A 565 -43.23 -16.46 9.66
CA THR A 565 -42.61 -15.41 8.84
C THR A 565 -43.13 -15.41 7.41
N ASN A 566 -43.22 -14.22 6.83
CA ASN A 566 -43.49 -13.98 5.41
C ASN A 566 -42.19 -13.62 4.68
N SER A 567 -41.99 -14.14 3.48
CA SER A 567 -40.93 -13.74 2.56
C SER A 567 -41.49 -13.64 1.15
N SER A 568 -40.69 -13.09 0.23
CA SER A 568 -40.97 -13.12 -1.20
C SER A 568 -39.95 -14.03 -1.87
N ILE A 569 -40.43 -14.90 -2.76
CA ILE A 569 -39.58 -15.64 -3.69
C ILE A 569 -39.46 -14.78 -4.93
N GLU A 570 -38.24 -14.51 -5.38
CA GLU A 570 -37.96 -13.82 -6.64
C GLU A 570 -37.08 -14.71 -7.52
N LEU A 571 -37.59 -15.08 -8.68
CA LEU A 571 -36.86 -15.89 -9.65
C LEU A 571 -36.65 -15.08 -10.94
N PRO A 572 -35.47 -14.49 -11.15
CA PRO A 572 -35.13 -13.89 -12.42
C PRO A 572 -34.85 -14.97 -13.46
N ILE A 573 -35.49 -14.85 -14.61
CA ILE A 573 -35.35 -15.70 -15.78
C ILE A 573 -34.92 -14.81 -16.93
N ASN A 574 -33.76 -15.13 -17.50
CA ASN A 574 -33.26 -14.33 -18.61
C ASN A 574 -34.23 -14.38 -19.79
N GLN A 575 -34.73 -13.21 -20.21
CA GLN A 575 -35.77 -13.12 -21.24
C GLN A 575 -35.28 -13.69 -22.59
N SER A 576 -33.98 -13.65 -22.86
CA SER A 576 -33.38 -14.17 -24.09
C SER A 576 -33.35 -15.70 -24.15
N LYS A 577 -33.61 -16.41 -23.03
CA LYS A 577 -33.77 -17.88 -23.00
C LYS A 577 -35.21 -18.32 -23.30
N LEU A 578 -36.13 -17.37 -23.41
CA LEU A 578 -37.54 -17.61 -23.68
C LEU A 578 -37.83 -17.34 -25.17
N LEU A 579 -38.72 -18.13 -25.75
CA LEU A 579 -39.29 -17.88 -27.07
C LEU A 579 -40.23 -16.67 -27.00
N ASP A 580 -40.36 -15.94 -28.11
CA ASP A 580 -41.41 -14.93 -28.25
C ASP A 580 -42.80 -15.59 -28.16
N GLY A 581 -43.63 -15.20 -27.17
CA GLY A 581 -44.96 -15.78 -26.93
C GLY A 581 -45.49 -15.67 -25.50
N ASN A 582 -46.65 -16.29 -25.26
CA ASN A 582 -47.33 -16.32 -23.96
C ASN A 582 -46.93 -17.53 -23.11
N TYR A 583 -46.73 -17.30 -21.81
CA TYR A 583 -46.33 -18.30 -20.84
C TYR A 583 -47.25 -18.32 -19.62
N THR A 584 -47.39 -19.49 -19.01
CA THR A 584 -47.89 -19.68 -17.64
C THR A 584 -46.75 -20.19 -16.78
N ALA A 585 -46.44 -19.50 -15.68
CA ALA A 585 -45.49 -19.96 -14.68
C ALA A 585 -46.24 -20.49 -13.46
N THR A 586 -45.91 -21.71 -13.04
CA THR A 586 -46.46 -22.36 -11.86
C THR A 586 -45.36 -22.49 -10.81
N ILE A 587 -45.50 -21.77 -9.70
CA ILE A 587 -44.61 -21.84 -8.55
C ILE A 587 -45.20 -22.85 -7.58
N SER A 588 -44.40 -23.82 -7.13
CA SER A 588 -44.87 -24.87 -6.23
C SER A 588 -43.90 -25.14 -5.09
N THR A 589 -44.48 -25.39 -3.92
CA THR A 589 -43.82 -26.03 -2.78
C THR A 589 -44.34 -27.46 -2.63
N GLN A 590 -43.85 -28.19 -1.62
CA GLN A 590 -44.41 -29.50 -1.29
C GLN A 590 -45.86 -29.45 -0.72
N TYR A 591 -46.39 -28.25 -0.44
CA TYR A 591 -47.69 -28.06 0.22
C TYR A 591 -48.69 -27.24 -0.59
N ASP A 592 -48.23 -26.35 -1.47
CA ASP A 592 -49.06 -25.37 -2.17
C ASP A 592 -48.50 -25.01 -3.54
N GLU A 593 -49.36 -24.51 -4.43
CA GLU A 593 -48.99 -24.06 -5.78
C GLU A 593 -49.75 -22.78 -6.16
N VAL A 594 -49.10 -21.89 -6.91
CA VAL A 594 -49.70 -20.65 -7.43
C VAL A 594 -49.21 -20.38 -8.85
N GLU A 595 -50.07 -19.77 -9.68
CA GLU A 595 -49.81 -19.53 -11.10
C GLU A 595 -49.83 -18.04 -11.44
N THR A 596 -49.03 -17.65 -12.43
CA THR A 596 -49.04 -16.32 -13.05
C THR A 596 -48.82 -16.42 -14.57
N GLU A 597 -49.37 -15.48 -15.33
CA GLU A 597 -49.28 -15.44 -16.80
C GLU A 597 -48.48 -14.22 -17.26
N PHE A 598 -47.61 -14.39 -18.25
CA PHE A 598 -46.84 -13.30 -18.84
C PHE A 598 -46.58 -13.49 -20.33
N THR A 599 -46.21 -12.40 -21.01
CA THR A 599 -45.89 -12.39 -22.44
C THR A 599 -44.48 -11.88 -22.65
N VAL A 600 -43.68 -12.64 -23.38
CA VAL A 600 -42.34 -12.24 -23.83
C VAL A 600 -42.46 -11.75 -25.25
N SER A 601 -41.89 -10.56 -25.56
CA SER A 601 -41.91 -9.97 -26.92
C SER A 601 -40.53 -9.61 -27.49
N ALA A 602 -39.48 -9.76 -26.68
CA ALA A 602 -38.08 -9.60 -27.07
C ALA A 602 -37.25 -10.90 -26.92
N GLY A 603 -37.93 -12.00 -26.52
CA GLY A 603 -37.37 -13.35 -26.56
C GLY A 603 -37.02 -13.77 -27.99
N VAL A 604 -36.43 -14.96 -28.14
CA VAL A 604 -35.99 -15.46 -29.44
C VAL A 604 -37.20 -15.59 -30.36
N ASP A 605 -37.34 -14.70 -31.36
CA ASP A 605 -38.40 -14.74 -32.37
C ASP A 605 -38.23 -16.02 -33.22
N PRO A 606 -39.13 -17.02 -33.09
CA PRO A 606 -39.00 -18.29 -33.81
C PRO A 606 -39.09 -18.09 -35.33
N GLY A 607 -39.60 -16.94 -35.81
CA GLY A 607 -39.66 -16.57 -37.22
C GLY A 607 -38.42 -15.84 -37.75
N ARG A 608 -37.48 -15.41 -36.88
CA ARG A 608 -36.22 -14.72 -37.27
C ARG A 608 -34.98 -15.57 -37.12
N VAL A 609 -35.02 -16.64 -36.31
CA VAL A 609 -33.94 -17.62 -36.28
C VAL A 609 -34.04 -18.55 -37.49
N GLY A 610 -33.41 -18.13 -38.58
CA GLY A 610 -32.57 -19.12 -39.24
C GLY A 610 -31.53 -19.55 -38.21
N LEU A 611 -31.65 -20.76 -37.67
CA LEU A 611 -30.56 -21.44 -36.97
C LEU A 611 -29.42 -21.71 -37.97
N GLY A 612 -28.75 -20.64 -38.37
CA GLY A 612 -27.54 -20.67 -39.17
C GLY A 612 -26.48 -19.93 -38.39
N GLU A 613 -25.48 -20.68 -37.94
CA GLU A 613 -24.14 -20.26 -37.50
C GLU A 613 -24.15 -19.08 -36.50
N ILE A 614 -23.93 -19.39 -35.22
CA ILE A 614 -23.60 -18.39 -34.18
C ILE A 614 -22.41 -17.59 -34.71
N ASP A 615 -22.53 -16.26 -34.78
CA ASP A 615 -21.40 -15.41 -35.20
C ASP A 615 -20.35 -15.41 -34.06
N ASN A 616 -19.16 -15.92 -34.36
CA ASN A 616 -17.98 -16.04 -33.50
C ASN A 616 -17.62 -14.70 -32.80
N ALA A 617 -17.05 -14.74 -31.59
CA ALA A 617 -16.35 -13.57 -31.06
C ALA A 617 -15.01 -13.43 -31.76
N THR A 618 -14.63 -12.22 -32.14
CA THR A 618 -13.32 -11.95 -32.76
C THR A 618 -12.46 -11.17 -31.78
N VAL A 619 -11.25 -11.66 -31.51
CA VAL A 619 -10.26 -10.93 -30.70
C VAL A 619 -9.18 -10.41 -31.63
N ASP A 620 -9.07 -9.09 -31.74
CA ASP A 620 -7.99 -8.41 -32.45
C ASP A 620 -6.81 -8.22 -31.49
N ILE A 621 -5.64 -8.70 -31.90
CA ILE A 621 -4.41 -8.64 -31.09
C ILE A 621 -3.34 -7.96 -31.94
N SER A 622 -2.70 -6.92 -31.41
CA SER A 622 -1.70 -6.12 -32.11
C SER A 622 -0.47 -5.86 -31.24
N VAL A 623 0.73 -6.18 -31.72
CA VAL A 623 1.98 -5.81 -31.04
C VAL A 623 2.31 -4.36 -31.36
N LEU A 624 2.33 -3.51 -30.34
CA LEU A 624 2.61 -2.08 -30.46
C LEU A 624 4.11 -1.78 -30.47
N GLY A 625 4.89 -2.59 -29.76
CA GLY A 625 6.34 -2.44 -29.70
C GLY A 625 7.00 -3.63 -29.00
N SER A 626 8.27 -3.84 -29.33
CA SER A 626 9.16 -4.76 -28.62
C SER A 626 10.51 -4.06 -28.44
N GLN A 627 11.03 -3.92 -27.23
CA GLN A 627 12.25 -3.14 -26.97
C GLN A 627 13.44 -3.94 -26.42
N VAL A 628 13.38 -5.27 -26.40
CA VAL A 628 14.50 -6.12 -25.91
C VAL A 628 15.79 -5.87 -26.70
N SER A 629 16.81 -5.23 -26.12
CA SER A 629 18.06 -4.95 -26.83
C SER A 629 19.25 -4.74 -25.92
N GLY A 630 20.46 -4.92 -26.47
CA GLY A 630 21.72 -4.66 -25.77
C GLY A 630 22.76 -4.02 -26.68
N THR A 631 23.55 -3.10 -26.12
CA THR A 631 24.64 -2.41 -26.83
C THR A 631 26.00 -2.98 -26.47
N ASP A 632 26.81 -3.35 -27.47
CA ASP A 632 28.21 -3.68 -27.23
C ASP A 632 29.05 -2.39 -27.14
N PHE A 633 29.59 -2.11 -25.95
CA PHE A 633 30.39 -0.91 -25.67
C PHE A 633 31.65 -0.78 -26.54
N LEU A 634 32.18 -1.88 -27.09
CA LEU A 634 33.43 -1.85 -27.86
C LEU A 634 33.20 -1.61 -29.36
N ASP A 635 32.21 -2.26 -29.95
CA ASP A 635 31.94 -2.20 -31.40
C ASP A 635 30.81 -1.23 -31.78
N ARG A 636 30.07 -0.70 -30.78
CA ARG A 636 28.87 0.15 -30.94
C ARG A 636 27.75 -0.54 -31.74
N ASP A 637 27.77 -1.86 -31.80
CA ASP A 637 26.72 -2.63 -32.43
C ASP A 637 25.54 -2.77 -31.47
N HIS A 638 24.34 -2.58 -32.00
CA HIS A 638 23.10 -2.71 -31.25
C HIS A 638 22.50 -4.08 -31.60
N SER A 639 22.41 -4.94 -30.59
CA SER A 639 21.93 -6.30 -30.72
C SER A 639 20.50 -6.37 -30.22
N LEU A 640 19.55 -6.70 -31.09
CA LEU A 640 18.15 -6.89 -30.74
C LEU A 640 17.98 -8.33 -30.21
N GLY A 641 17.44 -8.45 -29.00
CA GLY A 641 17.18 -9.74 -28.38
C GLY A 641 16.17 -10.55 -29.16
N THR A 642 16.23 -11.87 -28.99
CA THR A 642 15.33 -12.80 -29.66
C THR A 642 14.11 -13.07 -28.80
N MET A 643 12.92 -12.90 -29.36
CA MET A 643 11.68 -13.15 -28.63
C MET A 643 10.54 -13.66 -29.51
N THR A 644 9.57 -14.32 -28.87
CA THR A 644 8.34 -14.85 -29.48
C THR A 644 7.12 -14.40 -28.69
N LEU A 645 5.97 -14.31 -29.37
CA LEU A 645 4.67 -14.12 -28.74
C LEU A 645 3.70 -15.21 -29.25
N ASP A 646 3.13 -15.95 -28.32
CA ASP A 646 2.08 -16.93 -28.57
C ASP A 646 0.76 -16.42 -27.99
N VAL A 647 -0.33 -16.65 -28.72
CA VAL A 647 -1.70 -16.45 -28.26
C VAL A 647 -2.27 -17.81 -27.92
N LEU A 648 -2.64 -18.00 -26.66
CA LEU A 648 -3.17 -19.24 -26.15
C LEU A 648 -4.61 -19.02 -25.68
N THR A 649 -5.44 -20.05 -25.80
CA THR A 649 -6.76 -20.07 -25.16
C THR A 649 -6.92 -21.33 -24.32
N GLU A 650 -7.48 -21.19 -23.12
CA GLU A 650 -7.87 -22.33 -22.30
C GLU A 650 -9.35 -22.63 -22.44
N GLN A 651 -9.68 -23.88 -22.80
CA GLN A 651 -11.04 -24.39 -22.90
C GLN A 651 -11.13 -25.72 -22.16
N ASN A 652 -12.06 -25.84 -21.22
CA ASN A 652 -12.27 -27.08 -20.43
C ASN A 652 -10.99 -27.61 -19.74
N GLY A 653 -10.11 -26.73 -19.26
CA GLY A 653 -8.83 -27.12 -18.66
C GLY A 653 -7.76 -27.59 -19.65
N GLN A 654 -7.93 -27.28 -20.94
CA GLN A 654 -6.94 -27.57 -21.99
C GLN A 654 -6.49 -26.29 -22.69
N THR A 655 -5.19 -25.99 -22.62
CA THR A 655 -4.57 -24.89 -23.35
C THR A 655 -4.37 -25.25 -24.83
N GLN A 656 -4.82 -24.37 -25.72
CA GLN A 656 -4.66 -24.44 -27.16
C GLN A 656 -3.87 -23.22 -27.65
N THR A 657 -2.99 -23.40 -28.62
CA THR A 657 -2.28 -22.27 -29.27
C THR A 657 -3.09 -21.81 -30.48
N GLU A 658 -3.69 -20.63 -30.37
CA GLU A 658 -4.51 -20.02 -31.42
C GLU A 658 -3.66 -19.30 -32.46
N HIS A 659 -2.58 -18.66 -32.01
CA HIS A 659 -1.67 -17.95 -32.90
C HIS A 659 -0.24 -17.96 -32.38
N VAL A 660 0.71 -17.98 -33.31
CA VAL A 660 2.14 -17.76 -33.04
C VAL A 660 2.56 -16.63 -33.96
N PHE A 661 3.03 -15.53 -33.39
CA PHE A 661 3.46 -14.38 -34.18
C PHE A 661 4.75 -14.70 -34.94
N GLU A 662 4.70 -14.55 -36.25
CA GLU A 662 5.88 -14.67 -37.13
C GLU A 662 6.30 -13.30 -37.64
N ASN A 663 7.59 -13.16 -37.96
CA ASN A 663 8.13 -11.96 -38.58
C ASN A 663 7.55 -11.77 -40.00
N PRO A 664 6.99 -10.59 -40.34
CA PRO A 664 6.52 -10.30 -41.70
C PRO A 664 7.58 -10.47 -42.80
N GLU A 665 8.86 -10.31 -42.46
CA GLU A 665 10.01 -10.52 -43.36
C GLU A 665 10.55 -11.96 -43.33
N GLY A 666 9.99 -12.81 -42.46
CA GLY A 666 10.27 -14.25 -42.35
C GLY A 666 11.08 -14.62 -41.10
N GLY A 667 10.69 -15.72 -40.46
CA GLY A 667 11.31 -16.24 -39.23
C GLY A 667 10.41 -16.06 -38.00
N ASN A 668 10.85 -16.57 -36.85
CA ASN A 668 10.07 -16.64 -35.61
C ASN A 668 10.45 -15.57 -34.57
N ASN A 669 11.39 -14.67 -34.87
CA ASN A 669 11.71 -13.55 -33.99
C ASN A 669 10.87 -12.32 -34.34
N ILE A 670 10.07 -11.82 -33.39
CA ILE A 670 9.26 -10.60 -33.57
C ILE A 670 10.05 -9.32 -33.29
N ASN A 671 11.20 -9.41 -32.61
CA ASN A 671 12.04 -8.26 -32.30
C ASN A 671 13.20 -8.12 -33.29
N THR A 672 12.92 -7.45 -34.42
CA THR A 672 13.85 -7.38 -35.56
C THR A 672 13.92 -5.99 -36.16
N TYR A 673 15.05 -5.65 -36.78
CA TYR A 673 15.18 -4.41 -37.53
C TYR A 673 14.76 -4.62 -38.99
N PRO A 674 13.98 -3.71 -39.61
CA PRO A 674 13.59 -2.40 -39.12
C PRO A 674 12.27 -2.34 -38.32
N ALA A 675 11.56 -3.45 -38.10
CA ALA A 675 10.28 -3.49 -37.37
C ALA A 675 10.36 -2.83 -35.98
N TRP A 676 11.47 -3.07 -35.27
CA TRP A 676 11.83 -2.48 -33.99
C TRP A 676 11.80 -0.93 -33.98
N GLN A 677 12.04 -0.27 -35.12
CA GLN A 677 11.97 1.21 -35.22
C GLN A 677 10.84 1.76 -36.07
N ASN A 678 10.39 1.01 -37.08
CA ASN A 678 9.49 1.52 -38.11
C ASN A 678 8.13 0.83 -37.98
N LYS A 679 7.41 1.18 -36.93
CA LYS A 679 6.13 0.56 -36.56
C LYS A 679 5.04 0.73 -37.63
N ASP A 680 5.07 1.85 -38.38
CA ASP A 680 4.17 2.14 -39.53
C ASP A 680 4.14 1.07 -40.62
N HIS A 681 5.23 0.31 -40.80
CA HIS A 681 5.40 -0.62 -41.91
C HIS A 681 5.45 -2.09 -41.49
N TYR A 682 5.47 -2.36 -40.18
CA TYR A 682 5.73 -3.68 -39.60
C TYR A 682 4.81 -3.93 -38.40
N VAL A 683 3.51 -3.79 -38.65
CA VAL A 683 2.45 -4.08 -37.69
C VAL A 683 2.26 -5.59 -37.57
N TYR A 684 2.41 -6.12 -36.36
CA TYR A 684 2.06 -7.50 -36.05
C TYR A 684 0.64 -7.52 -35.53
N ASN A 685 -0.32 -7.87 -36.38
CA ASN A 685 -1.70 -8.06 -35.95
C ASN A 685 -2.25 -9.41 -36.37
N THR A 686 -3.17 -9.91 -35.55
CA THR A 686 -3.94 -11.10 -35.84
C THR A 686 -5.34 -10.93 -35.29
N THR A 687 -6.30 -11.56 -35.93
CA THR A 687 -7.66 -11.69 -35.39
C THR A 687 -7.90 -13.17 -35.21
N ILE A 688 -8.22 -13.59 -33.99
CA ILE A 688 -8.63 -14.96 -33.69
C ILE A 688 -10.15 -15.01 -33.52
N GLU A 689 -10.75 -16.10 -33.97
CA GLU A 689 -12.18 -16.37 -33.77
C GLU A 689 -12.34 -17.36 -32.62
N ILE A 690 -13.12 -16.97 -31.63
CA ILE A 690 -13.45 -17.79 -30.47
C ILE A 690 -14.89 -18.25 -30.63
N GLU A 691 -15.08 -19.57 -30.70
CA GLU A 691 -16.38 -20.21 -30.99
C GLU A 691 -17.13 -20.60 -29.69
N GLU A 692 -16.42 -20.76 -28.58
CA GLU A 692 -16.91 -21.22 -27.28
C GLU A 692 -16.23 -20.46 -26.12
N GLU A 693 -16.78 -20.51 -24.91
CA GLU A 693 -16.22 -19.85 -23.72
C GLU A 693 -14.75 -20.25 -23.51
N SER A 694 -13.86 -19.24 -23.41
CA SER A 694 -12.41 -19.43 -23.40
C SER A 694 -11.71 -18.37 -22.57
N THR A 695 -10.65 -18.75 -21.85
CA THR A 695 -9.71 -17.79 -21.22
C THR A 695 -8.61 -17.46 -22.21
N LEU A 696 -8.31 -16.18 -22.43
CA LEU A 696 -7.25 -15.73 -23.35
C LEU A 696 -5.95 -15.47 -22.59
N THR A 697 -4.84 -16.01 -23.10
CA THR A 697 -3.51 -15.84 -22.52
C THR A 697 -2.52 -15.41 -23.60
N LEU A 698 -1.73 -14.39 -23.30
CA LEU A 698 -0.58 -14.00 -24.09
C LEU A 698 0.69 -14.51 -23.42
N ALA A 699 1.52 -15.25 -24.16
CA ALA A 699 2.74 -15.86 -23.65
C ALA A 699 3.95 -15.37 -24.43
N SER A 700 4.88 -14.70 -23.75
CA SER A 700 6.11 -14.17 -24.33
C SER A 700 7.34 -14.92 -23.82
N ARG A 701 8.33 -15.14 -24.69
CA ARG A 701 9.59 -15.80 -24.33
C ARG A 701 10.77 -15.02 -24.91
N SER A 702 11.77 -14.73 -24.09
CA SER A 702 13.02 -14.07 -24.50
C SER A 702 14.21 -15.02 -24.38
N TYR A 703 14.99 -15.15 -25.47
CA TYR A 703 16.10 -16.12 -25.60
C TYR A 703 17.47 -15.44 -25.67
N GLY A 704 17.53 -14.17 -25.25
CA GLY A 704 18.75 -13.40 -25.18
C GLY A 704 19.22 -12.81 -26.50
N LEU A 705 20.45 -12.29 -26.49
CA LEU A 705 21.03 -11.59 -27.63
C LEU A 705 21.44 -12.58 -28.74
N PRO A 706 21.50 -12.13 -30.02
CA PRO A 706 21.76 -13.00 -31.17
C PRO A 706 23.05 -13.83 -31.11
N GLN A 707 24.02 -13.38 -30.31
CA GLN A 707 25.31 -14.06 -30.14
C GLN A 707 25.21 -15.30 -29.24
N SER A 708 24.24 -15.32 -28.32
CA SER A 708 23.98 -16.41 -27.38
C SER A 708 22.82 -17.30 -27.80
N THR A 709 21.92 -16.82 -28.68
CA THR A 709 20.73 -17.58 -29.08
C THR A 709 21.07 -18.81 -29.93
N ALA A 710 20.59 -19.97 -29.50
CA ALA A 710 20.72 -21.23 -30.24
C ALA A 710 20.02 -21.15 -31.61
N GLY A 711 20.69 -21.64 -32.65
CA GLY A 711 20.10 -21.71 -34.00
C GLY A 711 19.92 -20.37 -34.71
N CYS A 712 20.43 -19.26 -34.16
CA CYS A 712 20.29 -17.91 -34.72
C CYS A 712 20.78 -17.79 -36.18
N GLU A 713 19.88 -17.41 -37.07
CA GLU A 713 20.16 -16.87 -38.40
C GLU A 713 20.37 -15.36 -38.29
N LEU A 714 21.63 -14.98 -38.05
CA LEU A 714 22.03 -13.59 -37.82
C LEU A 714 21.91 -12.72 -39.07
N GLU A 715 21.13 -11.65 -38.97
CA GLU A 715 21.07 -10.55 -39.94
C GLU A 715 21.77 -9.30 -39.40
N THR A 716 22.17 -8.41 -40.32
CA THR A 716 22.91 -7.19 -39.95
C THR A 716 22.56 -6.01 -40.86
N ALA A 717 22.18 -4.88 -40.27
CA ALA A 717 21.90 -3.63 -40.98
C ALA A 717 22.79 -2.49 -40.49
N SER A 718 23.52 -1.85 -41.41
CA SER A 718 24.50 -0.83 -41.02
C SER A 718 23.88 0.55 -40.77
N ARG A 719 24.27 1.19 -39.65
CA ARG A 719 23.87 2.55 -39.26
C ARG A 719 24.95 3.62 -39.46
N GLY A 720 26.11 3.25 -40.02
CA GLY A 720 27.24 4.18 -40.22
C GLY A 720 28.05 4.51 -38.96
N ARG A 721 27.49 4.38 -37.75
CA ARG A 721 28.21 4.24 -36.46
C ARG A 721 27.66 3.00 -35.75
N GLY A 722 28.22 1.82 -36.07
CA GLY A 722 27.71 0.53 -35.59
C GLY A 722 26.65 -0.09 -36.50
N ASP A 723 26.37 -1.37 -36.29
CA ASP A 723 25.37 -2.14 -37.02
C ASP A 723 24.25 -2.65 -36.07
N HIS A 724 23.03 -2.77 -36.60
CA HIS A 724 21.94 -3.51 -35.97
C HIS A 724 22.09 -4.98 -36.26
N ARG A 725 22.01 -5.81 -35.23
CA ARG A 725 22.14 -7.27 -35.32
C ARG A 725 20.93 -7.92 -34.68
N TRP A 726 20.32 -8.87 -35.37
CA TRP A 726 19.18 -9.64 -34.87
C TRP A 726 19.17 -11.03 -35.48
N CYS A 727 18.47 -11.98 -34.85
CA CYS A 727 18.15 -13.25 -35.52
C CYS A 727 16.84 -13.07 -36.28
N THR A 728 16.76 -13.48 -37.53
CA THR A 728 15.46 -13.64 -38.21
C THR A 728 14.77 -14.91 -37.75
N GLN A 729 15.54 -16.01 -37.71
CA GLN A 729 15.11 -17.32 -37.24
C GLN A 729 16.05 -17.83 -36.14
N PHE A 730 15.51 -18.58 -35.17
CA PHE A 730 16.28 -19.25 -34.13
C PHE A 730 15.62 -20.56 -33.67
N ASP A 731 16.30 -21.34 -32.82
CA ASP A 731 15.76 -22.56 -32.20
C ASP A 731 14.91 -22.20 -30.97
N ASP A 732 13.62 -21.97 -31.20
CA ASP A 732 12.62 -21.65 -30.18
C ASP A 732 12.29 -22.82 -29.23
N SER A 733 12.82 -24.03 -29.51
CA SER A 733 12.74 -25.18 -28.61
C SER A 733 13.79 -25.18 -27.49
N SER A 734 14.68 -24.18 -27.48
CA SER A 734 15.65 -23.96 -26.42
C SER A 734 14.94 -23.65 -25.10
N THR A 735 15.48 -24.17 -23.98
CA THR A 735 15.02 -23.82 -22.62
C THR A 735 15.98 -22.84 -21.93
N ASP A 736 16.84 -22.19 -22.72
CA ASP A 736 17.85 -21.23 -22.26
C ASP A 736 17.28 -19.81 -22.46
N TYR A 737 16.33 -19.47 -21.60
CA TYR A 737 15.65 -18.18 -21.59
C TYR A 737 16.40 -17.17 -20.70
N LEU A 738 16.20 -15.86 -20.90
CA LEU A 738 16.76 -14.84 -20.01
C LEU A 738 16.08 -14.85 -18.64
N VAL A 739 14.75 -14.86 -18.67
CA VAL A 739 13.84 -15.06 -17.54
C VAL A 739 12.89 -16.20 -17.89
N ASP A 740 12.21 -16.76 -16.90
CA ASP A 740 11.19 -17.78 -17.19
C ASP A 740 10.08 -17.21 -18.10
N PRO A 741 9.45 -18.03 -18.95
CA PRO A 741 8.39 -17.57 -19.85
C PRO A 741 7.33 -16.74 -19.12
N VAL A 742 7.04 -15.55 -19.65
CA VAL A 742 6.06 -14.65 -19.06
C VAL A 742 4.73 -14.89 -19.76
N ASP A 743 3.80 -15.53 -19.06
CA ASP A 743 2.43 -15.70 -19.51
C ASP A 743 1.43 -15.51 -18.36
N ALA A 744 0.21 -15.10 -18.71
CA ALA A 744 -0.85 -14.81 -17.74
C ALA A 744 -1.50 -16.06 -17.10
N THR A 745 -0.91 -17.26 -17.25
CA THR A 745 -1.50 -18.54 -16.79
C THR A 745 -0.66 -19.28 -15.77
N THR A 746 0.56 -18.83 -15.53
CA THR A 746 1.47 -19.49 -14.61
C THR A 746 1.62 -18.59 -13.39
N ASP A 747 1.17 -19.08 -12.22
CA ASP A 747 1.30 -18.41 -10.90
C ASP A 747 2.77 -18.11 -10.49
N GLU A 748 3.74 -18.28 -11.40
CA GLU A 748 5.18 -18.24 -11.15
C GLU A 748 5.86 -16.96 -11.71
N GLN A 749 5.19 -16.14 -12.54
CA GLN A 749 5.80 -14.94 -13.20
C GLN A 749 4.86 -13.71 -13.23
N GLU A 750 3.97 -13.57 -12.24
CA GLU A 750 2.95 -12.52 -12.20
C GLU A 750 3.51 -11.10 -12.03
N GLN A 751 4.73 -10.97 -11.50
CA GLN A 751 5.45 -9.70 -11.36
C GLN A 751 5.87 -9.10 -12.72
N ASN A 752 6.04 -9.94 -13.74
CA ASN A 752 6.63 -9.60 -15.04
C ASN A 752 5.61 -9.16 -16.09
N LEU A 753 4.32 -9.10 -15.73
CA LEU A 753 3.23 -8.73 -16.63
C LEU A 753 2.32 -7.69 -15.98
N ARG A 754 2.00 -6.63 -16.72
CA ARG A 754 0.96 -5.66 -16.33
C ARG A 754 -0.10 -5.56 -17.40
N VAL A 755 -1.35 -5.60 -16.96
CA VAL A 755 -2.50 -5.45 -17.83
C VAL A 755 -3.22 -4.17 -17.45
N ARG A 756 -3.50 -3.32 -18.45
CA ARG A 756 -4.32 -2.12 -18.31
C ARG A 756 -5.67 -2.34 -18.96
N SER A 757 -6.72 -1.94 -18.27
CA SER A 757 -8.13 -2.01 -18.67
C SER A 757 -8.77 -0.62 -18.60
N ALA A 758 -10.05 -0.49 -18.96
CA ALA A 758 -10.79 0.77 -18.82
C ALA A 758 -10.84 1.29 -17.37
N GLU A 759 -10.88 0.38 -16.39
CA GLU A 759 -10.95 0.71 -14.95
C GLU A 759 -9.57 0.96 -14.33
N ASN A 760 -8.52 0.34 -14.89
CA ASN A 760 -7.13 0.47 -14.43
C ASN A 760 -6.22 0.81 -15.63
N ASN A 761 -6.25 2.08 -16.05
CA ASN A 761 -5.53 2.60 -17.21
C ASN A 761 -4.30 3.44 -16.84
N ASP A 762 -3.93 3.54 -15.57
CA ASP A 762 -2.79 4.35 -15.13
C ASP A 762 -1.46 3.75 -15.62
N VAL A 763 -0.70 4.54 -16.38
CA VAL A 763 0.65 4.20 -16.84
C VAL A 763 1.61 5.30 -16.35
N PRO A 764 2.45 5.03 -15.34
CA PRO A 764 3.46 5.97 -14.87
C PRO A 764 4.55 6.14 -15.93
N SER A 765 5.31 7.23 -15.83
CA SER A 765 6.41 7.46 -16.76
C SER A 765 7.59 6.54 -16.46
N LEU A 766 7.75 5.51 -17.29
CA LEU A 766 8.82 4.52 -17.17
C LEU A 766 10.00 4.89 -18.06
N GLN A 767 11.22 4.84 -17.50
CA GLN A 767 12.44 5.13 -18.24
C GLN A 767 12.75 4.01 -19.25
N PRO A 768 13.32 4.31 -20.42
CA PRO A 768 13.75 3.26 -21.35
C PRO A 768 14.97 2.50 -20.81
N GLY A 769 15.14 1.22 -21.16
CA GLY A 769 16.27 0.39 -20.71
C GLY A 769 17.64 0.88 -21.21
N ASN A 770 17.69 1.58 -22.34
CA ASN A 770 18.88 2.29 -22.80
C ASN A 770 18.52 3.44 -23.76
N SER A 771 19.51 4.25 -24.14
CA SER A 771 19.29 5.42 -25.02
C SER A 771 18.83 5.11 -26.45
N GLU A 772 18.85 3.84 -26.87
CA GLU A 772 18.31 3.43 -28.16
C GLU A 772 16.87 2.92 -28.05
N GLN A 773 16.44 2.42 -26.88
CA GLN A 773 15.07 1.99 -26.65
C GLN A 773 14.10 3.15 -26.46
N GLU A 774 12.83 2.89 -26.74
CA GLU A 774 11.71 3.80 -26.45
C GLU A 774 11.04 3.42 -25.13
N SER A 775 10.62 4.41 -24.36
CA SER A 775 9.78 4.21 -23.17
C SER A 775 8.37 3.74 -23.54
N VAL A 776 7.62 3.22 -22.57
CA VAL A 776 6.20 2.86 -22.75
C VAL A 776 5.40 4.06 -23.27
N ASP A 777 5.60 5.25 -22.69
CA ASP A 777 4.94 6.49 -23.10
C ASP A 777 5.23 6.86 -24.56
N GLU A 778 6.49 6.73 -24.99
CA GLU A 778 6.90 7.00 -26.37
C GLU A 778 6.27 6.00 -27.35
N ILE A 779 6.17 4.72 -26.97
CA ILE A 779 5.54 3.69 -27.79
C ILE A 779 4.04 3.96 -27.95
N LEU A 780 3.34 4.28 -26.85
CA LEU A 780 1.91 4.55 -26.86
C LEU A 780 1.57 5.88 -27.57
N ALA A 781 2.44 6.88 -27.45
CA ALA A 781 2.30 8.15 -28.17
C ALA A 781 2.53 8.04 -29.69
N ASP A 782 3.31 7.05 -30.15
CA ASP A 782 3.65 6.82 -31.55
C ASP A 782 3.02 5.53 -32.13
N ILE A 783 1.85 5.13 -31.61
CA ILE A 783 1.07 4.03 -32.21
C ILE A 783 0.71 4.38 -33.65
N SER A 784 1.12 3.49 -34.53
CA SER A 784 1.03 3.64 -35.98
C SER A 784 0.14 2.58 -36.65
N ASP A 785 -0.45 1.67 -35.86
CA ASP A 785 -1.41 0.71 -36.39
C ASP A 785 -2.68 1.46 -36.84
N PRO A 786 -3.01 1.46 -38.15
CA PRO A 786 -4.20 2.14 -38.65
C PRO A 786 -5.52 1.53 -38.16
N ALA A 787 -5.50 0.32 -37.57
CA ALA A 787 -6.65 -0.30 -36.93
C ALA A 787 -6.93 0.28 -35.54
N ILE A 788 -5.94 0.94 -34.93
CA ILE A 788 -6.03 1.51 -33.59
C ILE A 788 -6.19 3.02 -33.71
N ASN A 789 -7.26 3.56 -33.15
CA ASN A 789 -7.45 5.01 -33.11
C ASN A 789 -6.58 5.62 -32.00
N ARG A 790 -5.31 5.93 -32.31
CA ARG A 790 -4.36 6.53 -31.36
C ARG A 790 -4.93 7.72 -30.59
N ASP A 791 -5.63 8.64 -31.26
CA ASP A 791 -6.21 9.83 -30.61
C ASP A 791 -7.27 9.49 -29.57
N SER A 792 -7.88 8.30 -29.66
CA SER A 792 -8.84 7.79 -28.68
C SER A 792 -8.17 6.99 -27.59
N LEU A 793 -7.08 6.28 -27.92
CA LEU A 793 -6.37 5.37 -27.02
C LEU A 793 -5.38 6.11 -26.11
N TRP A 794 -4.75 7.18 -26.59
CA TRP A 794 -3.74 7.93 -25.85
C TRP A 794 -3.93 9.43 -26.07
N GLU A 795 -4.48 10.13 -25.08
CA GLU A 795 -4.78 11.56 -25.12
C GLU A 795 -4.11 12.29 -23.94
N ASN A 796 -3.40 13.39 -24.22
CA ASN A 796 -2.73 14.22 -23.20
C ASN A 796 -1.71 13.52 -22.28
N GLY A 797 -1.21 12.35 -22.66
CA GLY A 797 -0.27 11.56 -21.84
C GLY A 797 -0.94 10.54 -20.94
N GLU A 798 -2.24 10.31 -21.12
CA GLU A 798 -3.03 9.31 -20.39
C GLU A 798 -3.60 8.27 -21.36
N LEU A 799 -3.66 7.02 -20.89
CA LEU A 799 -4.26 5.90 -21.60
C LEU A 799 -5.79 5.94 -21.44
N ASN A 800 -6.54 5.74 -22.51
CA ASN A 800 -8.00 5.75 -22.49
C ASN A 800 -8.52 4.51 -23.25
N LEU A 801 -8.92 3.48 -22.51
CA LEU A 801 -9.39 2.19 -23.03
C LEU A 801 -10.92 2.09 -22.95
N GLU A 802 -11.54 1.50 -23.96
CA GLU A 802 -12.94 1.03 -23.87
C GLU A 802 -13.02 -0.28 -23.05
N ASP A 803 -14.19 -0.64 -22.50
CA ASP A 803 -14.39 -1.84 -21.65
C ASP A 803 -13.97 -3.17 -22.31
N ASN A 804 -13.80 -3.18 -23.62
CA ASN A 804 -13.38 -4.33 -24.41
C ASN A 804 -11.95 -4.20 -24.98
N GLU A 805 -11.17 -3.24 -24.49
CA GLU A 805 -9.79 -2.96 -24.90
C GLU A 805 -8.82 -3.12 -23.73
N PHE A 806 -7.66 -3.73 -24.01
CA PHE A 806 -6.65 -4.06 -23.00
C PHE A 806 -5.24 -3.79 -23.54
N ILE A 807 -4.33 -3.39 -22.67
CA ILE A 807 -2.89 -3.27 -22.96
C ILE A 807 -2.12 -4.20 -22.03
N PHE A 808 -1.28 -5.05 -22.61
CA PHE A 808 -0.36 -5.93 -21.88
C PHE A 808 1.06 -5.37 -22.02
N LEU A 809 1.70 -5.12 -20.88
CA LEU A 809 3.07 -4.64 -20.74
C LEU A 809 3.89 -5.77 -20.13
N PHE A 810 4.84 -6.31 -20.90
CA PHE A 810 5.70 -7.40 -20.46
C PHE A 810 7.08 -6.87 -20.08
N GLU A 811 7.65 -7.47 -19.05
CA GLU A 811 9.06 -7.42 -18.69
C GLU A 811 9.66 -8.82 -18.88
N THR A 812 10.57 -9.00 -19.84
CA THR A 812 11.10 -10.30 -20.26
C THR A 812 12.63 -10.39 -20.21
N THR A 813 13.28 -9.37 -19.64
CA THR A 813 14.73 -9.32 -19.50
C THR A 813 15.19 -9.34 -18.05
N THR A 814 14.31 -8.96 -17.13
CA THR A 814 14.58 -8.91 -15.69
C THR A 814 13.47 -9.55 -14.87
N GLN A 815 13.81 -10.19 -13.75
CA GLN A 815 12.87 -10.73 -12.76
C GLN A 815 13.41 -10.49 -11.35
N CYS A 816 12.56 -10.50 -10.32
CA CYS A 816 13.01 -10.33 -8.94
C CYS A 816 14.12 -11.33 -8.57
N GLY A 817 15.11 -10.86 -7.80
CA GLY A 817 16.35 -11.60 -7.52
C GLY A 817 17.51 -11.35 -8.50
N MET A 818 17.26 -10.72 -9.65
CA MET A 818 18.33 -10.22 -10.51
C MET A 818 18.90 -8.89 -9.98
N SER A 819 20.17 -8.60 -10.32
CA SER A 819 20.89 -7.44 -9.75
C SER A 819 20.34 -6.07 -10.17
N ASP A 820 19.60 -6.04 -11.26
CA ASP A 820 18.93 -4.88 -11.86
C ASP A 820 17.44 -4.81 -11.49
N ALA A 821 16.85 -5.86 -10.92
CA ALA A 821 15.42 -5.93 -10.64
C ALA A 821 14.92 -4.96 -9.55
N GLY A 822 15.80 -4.56 -8.62
CA GLY A 822 15.43 -3.74 -7.45
C GLY A 822 14.57 -4.45 -6.39
N CYS A 823 14.21 -5.72 -6.61
CA CYS A 823 13.45 -6.59 -5.70
C CYS A 823 14.18 -7.93 -5.46
N SER A 824 13.89 -8.60 -4.34
CA SER A 824 14.54 -9.86 -3.96
C SER A 824 13.88 -11.09 -4.57
N GLU A 825 14.60 -12.21 -4.75
CA GLU A 825 14.04 -13.46 -5.32
C GLU A 825 12.85 -14.02 -4.51
N ASP A 826 12.83 -13.76 -3.21
CA ASP A 826 11.78 -14.20 -2.27
C ASP A 826 10.67 -13.15 -2.10
N ASP A 827 10.64 -12.10 -2.93
CA ASP A 827 9.63 -11.05 -2.85
C ASP A 827 8.28 -11.55 -3.37
N GLU A 828 7.33 -11.77 -2.45
CA GLU A 828 5.97 -12.25 -2.77
C GLU A 828 5.03 -11.11 -3.22
N ASN A 829 5.48 -9.84 -3.17
CA ASN A 829 4.67 -8.73 -3.65
C ASN A 829 4.61 -8.75 -5.18
N ILE A 830 3.42 -9.01 -5.73
CA ILE A 830 3.19 -8.98 -7.18
C ILE A 830 3.62 -7.66 -7.80
N ASP A 831 3.59 -6.54 -7.05
CA ASP A 831 3.96 -5.20 -7.49
C ASP A 831 5.43 -4.81 -7.33
N ALA A 832 6.27 -5.65 -6.74
CA ALA A 832 7.67 -5.32 -6.47
C ALA A 832 8.47 -4.89 -7.72
N LEU A 833 8.34 -5.62 -8.83
CA LEU A 833 9.05 -5.31 -10.07
C LEU A 833 8.49 -4.04 -10.75
N TRP A 834 7.18 -3.80 -10.63
CA TRP A 834 6.51 -2.63 -11.17
C TRP A 834 6.81 -1.35 -10.38
N GLU A 835 6.89 -1.44 -9.06
CA GLU A 835 7.32 -0.35 -8.18
C GLU A 835 8.79 0.01 -8.40
N SER A 836 9.64 -1.01 -8.57
CA SER A 836 11.05 -0.83 -8.93
C SER A 836 11.23 -0.06 -10.24
N ALA A 837 10.42 -0.38 -11.27
CA ALA A 837 10.43 0.32 -12.55
C ALA A 837 10.09 1.82 -12.40
N GLN A 838 9.19 2.17 -11.47
CA GLN A 838 8.80 3.56 -11.21
C GLN A 838 9.84 4.36 -10.42
N GLN A 839 10.62 3.70 -9.57
CA GLN A 839 11.64 4.34 -8.73
C GLN A 839 12.98 4.53 -9.47
N THR A 840 13.16 3.84 -10.59
CA THR A 840 14.41 3.88 -11.35
C THR A 840 14.59 5.22 -12.07
N SER A 841 15.60 5.99 -11.65
CA SER A 841 15.90 7.34 -12.19
C SER A 841 16.86 7.33 -13.38
N GLY A 842 17.28 6.15 -13.87
CA GLY A 842 18.21 5.97 -14.98
C GLY A 842 17.70 4.96 -16.01
N ALA A 843 18.43 4.82 -17.12
CA ALA A 843 18.11 3.80 -18.11
C ALA A 843 18.50 2.40 -17.58
N GLY A 844 17.55 1.47 -17.62
CA GLY A 844 17.74 0.08 -17.18
C GLY A 844 16.41 -0.68 -17.13
N ASP A 845 16.51 -1.96 -16.79
CA ASP A 845 15.36 -2.83 -16.52
C ASP A 845 15.17 -2.90 -14.99
N PRO A 846 13.95 -3.12 -14.45
CA PRO A 846 12.71 -3.34 -15.19
C PRO A 846 12.13 -2.02 -15.73
N ASN A 847 11.51 -2.08 -16.91
CA ASN A 847 10.87 -0.91 -17.54
C ASN A 847 9.60 -1.26 -18.33
N PHE A 848 9.24 -2.55 -18.44
CA PHE A 848 8.00 -3.04 -19.05
C PHE A 848 7.77 -2.55 -20.50
N ASN A 849 8.82 -2.11 -21.21
CA ASN A 849 8.76 -1.75 -22.63
C ASN A 849 9.15 -2.92 -23.56
N ASP A 850 9.56 -4.05 -22.97
CA ASP A 850 10.12 -5.22 -23.63
C ASP A 850 9.18 -5.79 -24.69
N LEU A 851 7.89 -5.90 -24.35
CA LEU A 851 6.81 -6.19 -25.29
C LEU A 851 5.52 -5.52 -24.84
N ILE A 852 4.89 -4.77 -25.76
CA ILE A 852 3.61 -4.11 -25.53
C ILE A 852 2.59 -4.64 -26.54
N VAL A 853 1.47 -5.19 -26.04
CA VAL A 853 0.42 -5.80 -26.86
C VAL A 853 -0.93 -5.16 -26.56
N TYR A 854 -1.61 -4.70 -27.60
CA TYR A 854 -3.00 -4.25 -27.54
C TYR A 854 -3.94 -5.39 -27.92
N VAL A 855 -5.01 -5.56 -27.15
CA VAL A 855 -6.04 -6.56 -27.37
C VAL A 855 -7.40 -5.88 -27.37
N ARG A 856 -8.20 -6.14 -28.40
CA ARG A 856 -9.60 -5.69 -28.50
C ARG A 856 -10.51 -6.87 -28.73
N VAL A 857 -11.54 -7.01 -27.91
CA VAL A 857 -12.55 -8.06 -28.04
C VAL A 857 -13.78 -7.50 -28.75
N ASN A 858 -14.07 -7.95 -29.96
CA ASN A 858 -15.28 -7.59 -30.70
C ASN A 858 -16.29 -8.75 -30.65
N ARG A 859 -17.49 -8.48 -30.15
CA ARG A 859 -18.61 -9.43 -30.14
C ARG A 859 -19.62 -9.05 -31.22
N ALA A 860 -20.12 -10.02 -31.98
CA ALA A 860 -21.28 -9.81 -32.83
C ALA A 860 -22.50 -9.58 -31.93
N ASP A 861 -23.29 -8.53 -32.20
CA ASP A 861 -24.52 -8.25 -31.45
C ASP A 861 -25.40 -9.52 -31.38
N VAL A 862 -25.81 -9.89 -30.14
CA VAL A 862 -26.63 -11.02 -29.61
C VAL A 862 -26.04 -12.43 -29.36
N ASN A 863 -25.67 -12.71 -28.08
CA ASN A 863 -26.13 -13.82 -27.19
C ASN A 863 -25.40 -13.71 -25.81
N PRO A 864 -26.08 -13.61 -24.64
CA PRO A 864 -25.43 -13.41 -23.32
C PRO A 864 -24.78 -14.67 -22.71
N GLY A 865 -24.50 -15.71 -23.49
CA GLY A 865 -24.03 -17.00 -22.96
C GLY A 865 -22.77 -17.58 -23.57
N THR A 866 -22.35 -17.19 -24.78
CA THR A 866 -21.11 -17.70 -25.41
C THR A 866 -20.82 -16.91 -26.69
N PRO A 867 -19.55 -16.56 -26.97
CA PRO A 867 -18.38 -16.73 -26.10
C PRO A 867 -18.24 -15.62 -25.06
N SER A 868 -18.17 -15.99 -23.77
CA SER A 868 -17.47 -15.22 -22.74
C SER A 868 -15.96 -15.39 -22.96
N ILE A 869 -15.23 -14.29 -22.86
CA ILE A 869 -13.77 -14.27 -22.88
C ILE A 869 -13.36 -13.63 -21.56
N ASP A 870 -12.78 -14.42 -20.68
CA ASP A 870 -12.19 -13.93 -19.44
C ASP A 870 -10.73 -13.56 -19.73
N ILE A 871 -10.42 -12.29 -19.51
CA ILE A 871 -9.06 -11.80 -19.41
C ILE A 871 -8.88 -11.57 -17.92
N ILE A 872 -8.02 -12.37 -17.27
CA ILE A 872 -7.78 -12.27 -15.83
C ILE A 872 -6.49 -11.47 -15.63
N PRO A 873 -6.57 -10.16 -15.34
CA PRO A 873 -5.44 -9.42 -14.82
C PRO A 873 -5.30 -9.75 -13.34
N HIS A 874 -4.42 -10.67 -12.96
CA HIS A 874 -4.13 -10.88 -11.54
C HIS A 874 -3.33 -9.69 -11.01
N SER A 875 -4.04 -8.73 -10.42
CA SER A 875 -3.56 -7.81 -9.39
C SER A 875 -4.71 -7.67 -8.40
N ASN A 876 -4.46 -7.78 -7.09
CA ASN A 876 -5.47 -7.78 -6.03
C ASN A 876 -6.19 -6.42 -5.83
N GLY A 877 -6.70 -5.81 -6.90
CA GLY A 877 -7.59 -4.66 -6.88
C GLY A 877 -8.80 -4.92 -7.78
N GLU A 878 -9.89 -5.36 -7.16
CA GLU A 878 -11.27 -5.52 -7.66
C GLU A 878 -11.49 -6.24 -9.00
N GLU A 879 -12.29 -7.31 -8.97
CA GLU A 879 -12.72 -8.08 -10.14
C GLU A 879 -13.48 -7.19 -11.14
N SER A 880 -12.84 -6.79 -12.24
CA SER A 880 -13.55 -6.20 -13.38
C SER A 880 -14.23 -7.32 -14.19
N THR A 881 -15.42 -7.73 -13.79
CA THR A 881 -16.33 -8.43 -14.72
C THR A 881 -16.96 -7.39 -15.63
N VAL A 882 -16.82 -7.54 -16.96
CA VAL A 882 -17.48 -6.63 -17.91
C VAL A 882 -18.99 -6.89 -17.88
N GLY A 883 -19.68 -6.12 -17.04
CA GLY A 883 -21.12 -6.15 -16.82
C GLY A 883 -21.72 -4.74 -16.68
N ILE A 884 -22.37 -4.31 -17.77
CA ILE A 884 -23.48 -3.34 -17.89
C ILE A 884 -23.35 -2.01 -17.11
N GLY A 885 -22.99 -0.95 -17.85
CA GLY A 885 -23.07 0.43 -17.36
C GLY A 885 -24.50 0.92 -17.09
N GLU A 886 -24.70 1.56 -15.95
CA GLU A 886 -25.83 2.46 -15.70
C GLU A 886 -25.42 3.92 -15.95
N GLY A 887 -26.12 4.56 -16.89
CA GLY A 887 -25.95 5.97 -17.20
C GLY A 887 -26.80 6.89 -16.32
N GLY A 888 -26.11 7.77 -15.58
CA GLY A 888 -26.32 9.21 -15.66
C GLY A 888 -27.18 9.90 -14.60
N ASP A 889 -26.66 10.98 -14.02
CA ASP A 889 -27.37 12.26 -14.10
C ASP A 889 -26.40 13.45 -14.15
N ALA A 890 -26.75 14.41 -14.99
CA ALA A 890 -25.99 15.61 -15.29
C ALA A 890 -26.31 16.73 -14.31
N SER A 891 -25.30 17.50 -13.89
CA SER A 891 -25.48 18.90 -13.51
C SER A 891 -24.20 19.69 -13.80
N MET A 892 -24.36 20.69 -14.68
CA MET A 892 -23.35 21.59 -15.22
C MET A 892 -23.40 22.97 -14.51
N PRO A 893 -22.55 23.97 -14.82
CA PRO A 893 -21.50 24.52 -13.95
C PRO A 893 -21.73 26.00 -13.54
N ASP A 894 -20.81 26.55 -12.72
CA ASP A 894 -20.35 27.96 -12.55
C ASP A 894 -19.74 28.08 -11.12
N GLU A 895 -18.64 28.76 -10.79
CA GLU A 895 -18.15 30.08 -11.22
C GLU A 895 -16.67 30.33 -10.78
N ILE A 896 -15.82 30.62 -11.77
CA ILE A 896 -14.63 31.51 -11.91
C ILE A 896 -13.99 32.26 -10.70
N GLU A 897 -12.64 32.14 -10.66
CA GLU A 897 -11.50 33.04 -10.29
C GLU A 897 -11.46 33.91 -9.01
N PHE A 898 -10.28 33.90 -8.35
CA PHE A 898 -9.42 35.08 -8.17
C PHE A 898 -7.94 34.68 -7.98
N GLY A 899 -7.06 35.14 -8.87
CA GLY A 899 -5.60 35.08 -8.70
C GLY A 899 -5.03 36.31 -7.97
N LEU A 900 -3.71 36.29 -7.71
CA LEU A 900 -2.81 37.44 -7.85
C LEU A 900 -1.32 37.01 -7.75
N GLU A 901 -0.57 37.44 -8.77
CA GLU A 901 0.88 37.30 -9.02
C GLU A 901 1.79 37.99 -7.97
N ASN A 902 3.06 37.56 -7.93
CA ASN A 902 4.31 38.30 -8.17
C ASN A 902 5.47 37.42 -7.63
N GLY A 903 6.55 37.05 -8.30
CA GLY A 903 7.18 37.44 -9.56
C GLY A 903 8.69 37.17 -9.41
N ASP A 904 9.29 36.48 -10.39
CA ASP A 904 10.71 36.12 -10.48
C ASP A 904 11.68 37.33 -10.38
N PRO A 905 12.97 37.04 -10.17
CA PRO A 905 13.88 37.34 -11.27
C PRO A 905 14.82 36.17 -11.65
N VAL A 906 14.98 36.10 -12.96
CA VAL A 906 15.76 35.20 -13.81
C VAL A 906 17.26 35.57 -13.81
N GLU A 907 18.05 34.63 -14.34
CA GLU A 907 19.36 34.74 -15.04
C GLU A 907 20.57 34.21 -14.26
N GLY A 908 21.42 33.35 -14.82
CA GLY A 908 21.49 32.88 -16.19
C GLY A 908 22.73 32.01 -16.44
N SER A 909 22.58 31.05 -17.34
CA SER A 909 23.66 30.27 -17.92
C SER A 909 24.47 31.10 -18.92
N SER A 910 25.79 30.90 -18.97
CA SER A 910 26.65 31.31 -20.09
C SER A 910 28.04 30.67 -20.01
N PRO A 911 28.78 30.57 -21.13
CA PRO A 911 29.24 29.28 -21.63
C PRO A 911 30.76 29.16 -21.85
N THR A 912 31.19 27.95 -22.23
CA THR A 912 32.50 27.57 -22.78
C THR A 912 32.85 28.34 -24.07
N PRO A 913 34.13 28.70 -24.29
CA PRO A 913 34.59 29.20 -25.59
C PRO A 913 35.42 28.17 -26.37
N GLU A 914 35.03 28.00 -27.64
CA GLU A 914 35.72 27.27 -28.70
C GLU A 914 36.70 28.19 -29.48
N ALA A 915 37.70 27.57 -30.11
CA ALA A 915 38.85 28.19 -30.77
C ALA A 915 38.55 28.94 -32.09
N GLY A 916 39.45 29.89 -32.45
CA GLY A 916 39.47 30.55 -33.75
C GLY A 916 40.89 31.01 -34.17
N GLU A 917 41.32 30.60 -35.36
CA GLU A 917 42.62 30.86 -35.98
C GLU A 917 42.84 32.30 -36.51
N GLY A 918 44.10 32.77 -36.47
CA GLY A 918 44.77 33.38 -37.64
C GLY A 918 45.24 34.84 -37.54
N GLY A 919 46.56 35.08 -37.62
CA GLY A 919 47.11 36.39 -37.99
C GLY A 919 48.59 36.68 -37.69
N THR A 920 49.45 36.43 -38.67
CA THR A 920 50.93 36.64 -38.75
C THR A 920 51.49 38.02 -38.34
N ASN A 921 52.69 38.04 -37.73
CA ASN A 921 53.82 38.88 -38.18
C ASN A 921 55.18 38.49 -37.54
N GLU A 922 56.18 38.27 -38.41
CA GLU A 922 57.57 38.02 -38.06
C GLU A 922 58.27 39.29 -37.50
N HIS A 923 59.08 39.13 -36.45
CA HIS A 923 60.39 39.80 -36.38
C HIS A 923 61.41 38.96 -35.61
N ASN A 924 62.52 38.71 -36.32
CA ASN A 924 63.65 37.85 -35.98
C ASN A 924 64.65 38.57 -35.04
N SER A 925 64.91 38.01 -33.86
CA SER A 925 66.16 38.24 -33.11
C SER A 925 66.57 36.93 -32.44
N GLY A 926 67.69 36.35 -32.88
CA GLY A 926 68.18 35.07 -32.40
C GLY A 926 68.51 35.08 -30.90
N ALA A 927 67.75 34.29 -30.15
CA ALA A 927 68.17 33.65 -28.92
C ALA A 927 68.38 32.15 -29.22
N ILE A 928 69.32 31.53 -28.52
CA ILE A 928 69.50 30.08 -28.55
C ILE A 928 68.26 29.50 -27.87
N ASP A 929 67.43 28.82 -28.65
CA ASP A 929 66.22 28.16 -28.20
C ASP A 929 66.61 26.86 -27.47
N ILE A 930 66.51 26.87 -26.15
CA ILE A 930 66.51 25.64 -25.34
C ILE A 930 65.03 25.35 -25.11
N GLY A 931 64.42 24.62 -26.04
CA GLY A 931 63.03 24.19 -25.92
C GLY A 931 62.93 23.11 -24.84
N PHE A 932 62.18 23.40 -23.79
CA PHE A 932 61.71 22.39 -22.84
C PHE A 932 60.34 21.88 -23.34
N GLU A 933 60.30 20.68 -23.92
CA GLU A 933 59.05 19.96 -24.17
C GLU A 933 58.69 19.15 -22.92
N PHE A 934 57.68 19.60 -22.18
CA PHE A 934 57.08 18.86 -21.07
C PHE A 934 56.04 17.87 -21.63
N GLU A 935 56.49 16.81 -22.30
CA GLU A 935 55.62 15.66 -22.66
C GLU A 935 56.15 14.33 -22.12
N ASN A 936 57.23 14.32 -21.32
CA ASN A 936 57.74 13.09 -20.69
C ASN A 936 58.30 13.39 -19.28
N ASP A 937 57.99 12.56 -18.29
CA ASP A 937 58.46 12.59 -16.88
C ASP A 937 59.99 12.42 -16.68
N TYR A 938 60.81 12.76 -17.68
CA TYR A 938 62.25 12.54 -17.67
C TYR A 938 63.00 13.72 -18.30
N ILE A 939 63.96 14.29 -17.59
CA ILE A 939 64.99 15.15 -18.17
C ILE A 939 66.20 14.28 -18.53
N VAL A 940 66.35 13.93 -19.81
CA VAL A 940 67.53 13.21 -20.32
C VAL A 940 68.47 14.21 -20.96
N ILE A 941 69.66 14.40 -20.38
CA ILE A 941 70.72 15.24 -20.97
C ILE A 941 71.75 14.31 -21.64
N GLU A 942 71.82 14.37 -22.97
CA GLU A 942 72.91 13.77 -23.74
C GLU A 942 74.16 14.66 -23.68
N ASN A 943 75.32 14.06 -23.37
CA ASN A 943 76.64 14.73 -23.40
C ASN A 943 77.19 14.87 -24.82
#